data_AF-A0A645A5M5-F1
#
_entry.id   AF-A0A645A5M5-F1
#
_cell.length_a   1.000
_cell.length_b   1.000
_cell.length_c   1.000
_cell.angle_alpha   90.00
_cell.angle_beta   90.00
_cell.angle_gamma   90.00
#
_symmetry.space_group_name_H-M   'P 1'
#
loop_
_entity.id
_entity.type
_entity.pdbx_description
1 polymer ?
#
loop_
_entity_poly.entity_id
_entity_poly.type
_entity_poly.pdbx_seq_one_letter_code
_entity_poly.pdbx_strand_id
1 'polypeptide(L)'
;MAQSGVDRTQWSLIGTSAASTACHKPSTVSGGGKSEISKAITDAFVYGNAYVKDFDADIDTVASILARDFANRFADPARNGADHREVLSDRRSIGSVIKLLTPSDDYTWEYNEWLRTIPQHIKELVFVVKRSYRPEWGTDWRRHFSVGIMNGRAGNALRLDGDKVIVNMLRVGFDQDGSWRLFSLRPDFSPALKVQTEDDITASTVVPAAVLGLPGDLSRKVVTNCERLLFQRPDDAIHRGYDKQAERDIARPDTFLSNFQPLDHRDARQMRDDAVDFSTFSEPAQELISRVADLPDDQAPAWWVCSAQPRLVDGKPSKNPRYLQLRPDIADPGETAKADLAIHLHRRIPSSQPEPVPVDLVAAGRRNNPPEPGIPPLCAFNPLHYLELPELFMEFISSMTGKSPSTTGAGSEGALTKGPFNALPAVFDLNAALLSYILTGYDGWLSCAGHLGPKVRVDHDISLLVPEVFSRMSEAERDARTLIEQGFLEKVGDVAVEGRTVPASRLGYRMTKRFATAYFGRIFMHPDVVFTDEMLRPELQDPAVFAESVDTIVHTHERVAAAYFADGTADLACPPLRAVLEIMAFGATADGRTLDDPAVRELFTRENVLAGDWYAARLDAQQTARVRRAGAAVDHLTRFVGRSDATEVTERLGLTDRLTRARAELARVSAPDYRARLVGELGLQPQLG
;
A
#
# COMPACT_ATOMS: atom_id res chain seq x y z
N MET A 1 15.96 6.29 20.78
CA MET A 1 15.18 5.58 21.82
C MET A 1 13.74 6.04 21.71
N ALA A 2 12.78 5.14 21.85
CA ALA A 2 11.35 5.46 21.86
C ALA A 2 10.71 4.92 23.14
N GLN A 3 9.79 5.70 23.72
CA GLN A 3 8.98 5.31 24.86
C GLN A 3 7.88 4.34 24.38
N SER A 4 7.57 3.32 25.17
CA SER A 4 6.47 2.40 24.85
C SER A 4 5.12 3.12 24.88
N GLY A 5 4.27 2.85 23.89
CA GLY A 5 2.93 3.44 23.78
C GLY A 5 1.93 2.93 24.83
N VAL A 6 2.24 1.82 25.50
CA VAL A 6 1.41 1.19 26.54
C VAL A 6 1.96 1.38 27.95
N ASP A 7 3.27 1.63 28.08
CA ASP A 7 3.93 1.86 29.37
C ASP A 7 4.99 2.94 29.24
N ARG A 8 4.69 4.13 29.77
CA ARG A 8 5.60 5.29 29.72
C ARG A 8 6.89 5.08 30.51
N THR A 9 7.00 4.04 31.33
CA THR A 9 8.24 3.72 32.05
C THR A 9 9.19 2.84 31.24
N GLN A 10 8.71 2.23 30.15
CA GLN A 10 9.51 1.36 29.28
C GLN A 10 10.04 2.11 28.05
N TRP A 11 11.29 1.82 27.70
CA TRP A 11 11.98 2.41 26.56
C TRP A 11 12.64 1.34 25.70
N SER A 12 12.67 1.55 24.39
CA SER A 12 13.32 0.67 23.43
C SER A 12 14.19 1.44 22.43
N LEU A 13 15.13 0.74 21.80
CA LEU A 13 15.87 1.25 20.65
C LEU A 13 15.12 0.87 19.38
N ILE A 14 14.81 1.87 18.55
CA ILE A 14 14.23 1.68 17.22
C ILE A 14 15.33 1.96 16.20
N GLY A 15 15.64 0.96 15.38
CA GLY A 15 16.56 1.10 14.26
C GLY A 15 15.79 1.36 12.97
N THR A 16 16.18 2.40 12.23
CA THR A 16 15.61 2.72 10.92
C THR A 16 16.62 2.36 9.84
N SER A 17 16.25 1.48 8.92
CA SER A 17 17.06 1.21 7.73
C SER A 17 17.06 2.42 6.80
N ALA A 18 18.23 2.77 6.26
CA ALA A 18 18.35 3.82 5.26
C ALA A 18 17.98 3.35 3.84
N ALA A 19 17.89 2.03 3.61
CA ALA A 19 17.33 1.48 2.38
C ALA A 19 15.81 1.60 2.41
N SER A 20 15.28 2.52 1.62
CA SER A 20 13.84 2.80 1.49
C SER A 20 13.18 1.97 0.39
N THR A 21 11.85 1.88 0.43
CA THR A 21 11.04 1.41 -0.69
C THR A 21 9.93 2.42 -0.94
N ALA A 22 9.94 3.06 -2.10
CA ALA A 22 8.90 3.98 -2.52
C ALA A 22 7.71 3.22 -3.13
N CYS A 23 6.60 3.18 -2.39
CA CYS A 23 5.39 2.49 -2.80
C CYS A 23 4.41 3.47 -3.49
N HIS A 24 3.92 3.09 -4.66
CA HIS A 24 2.93 3.81 -5.45
C HIS A 24 1.62 3.00 -5.52
N LYS A 25 0.47 3.61 -5.18
CA LYS A 25 -0.85 2.95 -5.19
C LYS A 25 -1.82 3.65 -6.15
N PRO A 26 -1.67 3.44 -7.48
CA PRO A 26 -2.50 4.09 -8.49
C PRO A 26 -3.86 3.40 -8.65
N SER A 27 -4.74 4.05 -9.42
CA SER A 27 -5.92 3.42 -10.04
C SER A 27 -6.75 2.55 -9.09
N THR A 28 -6.94 3.07 -7.88
CA THR A 28 -7.54 2.36 -6.76
C THR A 28 -8.93 2.94 -6.51
N VAL A 29 -9.96 2.14 -6.75
CA VAL A 29 -11.37 2.57 -6.61
C VAL A 29 -11.69 3.01 -5.18
N SER A 30 -12.79 3.76 -5.02
CA SER A 30 -13.26 4.21 -3.70
C SER A 30 -13.46 3.05 -2.72
N GLY A 31 -12.64 3.03 -1.66
CA GLY A 31 -12.60 1.99 -0.64
C GLY A 31 -11.68 0.81 -0.98
N GLY A 32 -10.84 0.91 -2.01
CA GLY A 32 -9.68 0.04 -2.26
C GLY A 32 -8.44 0.44 -1.43
N GLY A 33 -8.56 1.50 -0.62
CA GLY A 33 -7.56 1.90 0.36
C GLY A 33 -6.34 2.61 -0.23
N LYS A 34 -6.55 3.61 -1.10
CA LYS A 34 -5.48 4.43 -1.69
C LYS A 34 -4.60 5.06 -0.59
N SER A 35 -5.21 5.87 0.28
CA SER A 35 -4.49 6.63 1.32
C SER A 35 -3.91 5.75 2.44
N GLU A 36 -4.43 4.51 2.60
CA GLU A 36 -3.95 3.53 3.59
C GLU A 36 -2.47 3.20 3.43
N ILE A 37 -1.92 3.32 2.21
CA ILE A 37 -0.49 3.04 1.99
C ILE A 37 0.42 3.97 2.79
N SER A 38 -0.04 5.20 3.06
CA SER A 38 0.67 6.24 3.81
C SER A 38 0.23 6.37 5.28
N LYS A 39 -0.87 5.73 5.67
CA LYS A 39 -1.35 5.77 7.06
C LYS A 39 -0.41 5.04 8.02
N ALA A 40 -0.37 5.52 9.25
CA ALA A 40 0.38 4.91 10.34
C ALA A 40 -0.30 3.61 10.77
N ILE A 41 0.39 2.48 10.63
CA ILE A 41 -0.12 1.18 11.09
C ILE A 41 -0.14 1.08 12.63
N THR A 42 0.55 1.98 13.34
CA THR A 42 0.55 2.07 14.81
C THR A 42 -0.85 2.27 15.39
N ASP A 43 -1.73 2.97 14.68
CA ASP A 43 -3.10 3.21 15.15
C ASP A 43 -3.97 1.93 15.09
N ALA A 44 -3.54 0.94 14.32
CA ALA A 44 -4.17 -0.38 14.26
C ALA A 44 -3.62 -1.38 15.30
N PHE A 45 -2.65 -0.98 16.13
CA PHE A 45 -2.07 -1.87 17.14
C PHE A 45 -3.08 -2.20 18.22
N VAL A 46 -3.20 -3.50 18.51
CA VAL A 46 -3.96 -4.02 19.64
C VAL A 46 -2.98 -4.60 20.64
N TYR A 47 -3.17 -4.30 21.92
CA TYR A 47 -2.29 -4.76 22.99
C TYR A 47 -2.91 -5.97 23.67
N GLY A 48 -2.29 -7.13 23.46
CA GLY A 48 -2.68 -8.39 24.06
C GLY A 48 -1.75 -8.81 25.20
N ASN A 49 -1.97 -10.01 25.72
CA ASN A 49 -1.06 -10.66 26.68
C ASN A 49 -0.47 -11.92 26.05
N ALA A 50 0.76 -12.27 26.42
CA ALA A 50 1.31 -13.58 26.07
C ALA A 50 0.49 -14.69 26.76
N TYR A 51 -0.10 -15.57 25.94
CA TYR A 51 -1.05 -16.58 26.41
C TYR A 51 -0.34 -17.77 27.04
N VAL A 52 -0.85 -18.20 28.20
CA VAL A 52 -0.47 -19.41 28.91
C VAL A 52 -1.73 -20.23 29.14
N LYS A 53 -1.69 -21.53 28.83
CA LYS A 53 -2.79 -22.45 29.08
C LYS A 53 -2.65 -23.11 30.45
N ASP A 54 -1.47 -23.65 30.72
CA ASP A 54 -1.08 -24.28 31.98
C ASP A 54 0.38 -23.91 32.22
N PHE A 55 0.64 -23.06 33.21
CA PHE A 55 1.96 -22.46 33.37
C PHE A 55 3.06 -23.49 33.58
N ASP A 56 2.83 -24.49 34.43
CA ASP A 56 3.85 -25.48 34.77
C ASP A 56 4.14 -26.38 33.55
N ALA A 57 3.10 -26.87 32.88
CA ALA A 57 3.28 -27.70 31.69
C ALA A 57 3.87 -26.92 30.51
N ASP A 58 3.42 -25.68 30.31
CA ASP A 58 3.88 -24.84 29.21
C ASP A 58 5.36 -24.43 29.41
N ILE A 59 5.76 -24.03 30.63
CA ILE A 59 7.13 -23.59 30.91
C ILE A 59 8.14 -24.75 30.87
N ASP A 60 7.71 -25.95 31.23
CA ASP A 60 8.51 -27.17 31.07
C ASP A 60 8.71 -27.52 29.60
N THR A 61 7.65 -27.38 28.79
CA THR A 61 7.75 -27.57 27.34
C THR A 61 8.70 -26.54 26.72
N VAL A 62 8.58 -25.26 27.09
CA VAL A 62 9.50 -24.19 26.67
C VAL A 62 10.94 -24.56 27.01
N ALA A 63 11.21 -25.00 28.24
CA ALA A 63 12.56 -25.37 28.64
C ALA A 63 13.13 -26.55 27.85
N SER A 64 12.29 -27.55 27.51
CA SER A 64 12.71 -28.66 26.65
C SER A 64 13.13 -28.20 25.25
N ILE A 65 12.45 -27.21 24.69
CA ILE A 65 12.77 -26.61 23.39
C ILE A 65 14.08 -25.82 23.49
N LEU A 66 14.26 -25.03 24.55
CA LEU A 66 15.46 -24.22 24.76
C LEU A 66 16.73 -25.08 24.92
N ALA A 67 16.59 -26.29 25.48
CA ALA A 67 17.69 -27.23 25.67
C ALA A 67 17.98 -28.12 24.43
N ARG A 68 17.13 -28.10 23.40
CA ARG A 68 17.27 -28.95 22.21
C ARG A 68 18.46 -28.51 21.35
N ASP A 69 19.19 -29.49 20.79
CA ASP A 69 20.17 -29.23 19.73
C ASP A 69 19.49 -29.08 18.36
N PHE A 70 19.83 -27.99 17.68
CA PHE A 70 19.29 -27.58 16.40
C PHE A 70 20.30 -27.65 15.25
N ALA A 71 21.51 -28.14 15.51
CA ALA A 71 22.61 -28.12 14.54
C ALA A 71 22.35 -28.95 13.28
N ASN A 72 21.48 -29.98 13.35
CA ASN A 72 21.24 -30.95 12.28
C ASN A 72 19.84 -30.83 11.63
N ARG A 73 19.29 -29.62 11.56
CA ARG A 73 17.91 -29.36 11.11
C ARG A 73 17.73 -29.26 9.59
N PHE A 74 18.78 -29.02 8.83
CA PHE A 74 18.68 -28.68 7.41
C PHE A 74 18.53 -29.92 6.54
N ALA A 75 17.67 -29.82 5.51
CA ALA A 75 17.48 -30.85 4.50
C ALA A 75 18.77 -31.07 3.68
N ASP A 76 19.53 -30.00 3.43
CA ASP A 76 20.86 -30.07 2.85
C ASP A 76 21.90 -30.47 3.92
N PRO A 77 22.52 -31.67 3.83
CA PRO A 77 23.48 -32.15 4.80
C PRO A 77 24.72 -31.25 4.96
N ALA A 78 25.11 -30.49 3.93
CA ALA A 78 26.29 -29.62 3.99
C ALA A 78 26.10 -28.44 4.95
N ARG A 79 24.85 -28.09 5.30
CA ARG A 79 24.52 -27.01 6.25
C ARG A 79 24.46 -27.51 7.70
N ASN A 80 24.44 -28.82 7.91
CA ASN A 80 24.32 -29.41 9.25
C ASN A 80 25.66 -29.35 10.01
N GLY A 81 25.60 -29.11 11.33
CA GLY A 81 26.79 -28.97 12.18
C GLY A 81 27.52 -27.62 12.08
N ALA A 82 27.02 -26.66 11.30
CA ALA A 82 27.62 -25.32 11.20
C ALA A 82 27.07 -24.32 12.24
N ASP A 83 25.80 -24.49 12.66
CA ASP A 83 25.11 -23.55 13.55
C ASP A 83 24.80 -24.17 14.91
N HIS A 84 25.70 -23.94 15.87
CA HIS A 84 25.62 -24.41 17.26
C HIS A 84 25.17 -23.34 18.26
N ARG A 85 24.67 -22.18 17.79
CA ARG A 85 24.26 -21.11 18.70
C ARG A 85 23.04 -21.54 19.50
N GLU A 86 23.14 -21.56 20.82
CA GLU A 86 22.01 -21.84 21.72
C GLU A 86 20.88 -20.81 21.54
N VAL A 87 19.64 -21.20 21.90
CA VAL A 87 18.47 -20.32 21.73
C VAL A 87 18.62 -19.02 22.51
N LEU A 88 19.01 -19.08 23.79
CA LEU A 88 19.15 -17.91 24.66
C LEU A 88 20.45 -17.11 24.46
N SER A 89 21.42 -17.63 23.69
CA SER A 89 22.69 -16.94 23.43
C SER A 89 22.51 -15.52 22.87
N ASP A 90 23.27 -14.57 23.40
CA ASP A 90 23.37 -13.19 22.89
C ASP A 90 23.82 -13.10 21.42
N ARG A 91 24.55 -14.10 20.93
CA ARG A 91 24.95 -14.25 19.52
C ARG A 91 23.82 -14.76 18.61
N ARG A 92 22.65 -15.06 19.17
CA ARG A 92 21.46 -15.53 18.43
C ARG A 92 20.34 -14.51 18.55
N SER A 93 19.99 -13.86 17.43
CA SER A 93 18.92 -12.86 17.41
C SER A 93 17.54 -13.51 17.54
N ILE A 94 16.56 -12.76 18.05
CA ILE A 94 15.17 -13.23 18.14
C ILE A 94 14.60 -13.64 16.77
N GLY A 95 14.87 -12.87 15.71
CA GLY A 95 14.46 -13.24 14.35
C GLY A 95 15.01 -14.59 13.90
N SER A 96 16.24 -14.95 14.29
CA SER A 96 16.80 -16.27 13.99
C SER A 96 16.18 -17.41 14.80
N VAL A 97 15.64 -17.12 16.00
CA VAL A 97 14.86 -18.07 16.81
C VAL A 97 13.46 -18.26 16.22
N ILE A 98 12.83 -17.19 15.72
CA ILE A 98 11.56 -17.30 14.99
C ILE A 98 11.75 -18.16 13.74
N LYS A 99 12.77 -17.87 12.91
CA LYS A 99 13.10 -18.73 11.76
C LYS A 99 13.35 -20.18 12.17
N LEU A 100 13.99 -20.42 13.32
CA LEU A 100 14.26 -21.76 13.82
C LEU A 100 12.99 -22.56 14.11
N LEU A 101 11.94 -21.90 14.62
CA LEU A 101 10.70 -22.52 15.08
C LEU A 101 9.52 -22.41 14.09
N THR A 102 9.79 -21.92 12.88
CA THR A 102 8.83 -21.83 11.78
C THR A 102 9.13 -22.92 10.74
N PRO A 103 8.15 -23.77 10.37
CA PRO A 103 8.35 -24.78 9.33
C PRO A 103 8.89 -24.18 8.03
N SER A 104 9.80 -24.90 7.37
CA SER A 104 10.46 -24.43 6.15
C SER A 104 10.95 -25.59 5.29
N ASP A 105 10.88 -25.43 3.97
CA ASP A 105 11.43 -26.41 3.01
C ASP A 105 12.96 -26.56 3.11
N ASP A 106 13.64 -25.60 3.76
CA ASP A 106 15.07 -25.69 4.12
C ASP A 106 15.37 -26.81 5.13
N TYR A 107 14.35 -27.29 5.86
CA TYR A 107 14.50 -28.22 6.97
C TYR A 107 14.13 -29.65 6.58
N THR A 108 14.71 -30.62 7.29
CA THR A 108 14.35 -32.03 7.16
C THR A 108 12.87 -32.23 7.43
N TRP A 109 12.29 -33.27 6.82
CA TRP A 109 10.89 -33.62 7.03
C TRP A 109 10.60 -33.89 8.51
N GLU A 110 11.48 -34.63 9.18
CA GLU A 110 11.39 -34.97 10.60
C GLU A 110 11.41 -33.72 11.49
N TYR A 111 12.24 -32.74 11.15
CA TYR A 111 12.29 -31.48 11.90
C TYR A 111 11.02 -30.66 11.70
N ASN A 112 10.51 -30.58 10.47
CA ASN A 112 9.24 -29.90 10.19
C ASN A 112 8.05 -30.57 10.88
N GLU A 113 7.99 -31.90 10.90
CA GLU A 113 6.99 -32.64 11.66
C GLU A 113 7.07 -32.31 13.15
N TRP A 114 8.26 -32.33 13.73
CA TRP A 114 8.45 -31.90 15.12
C TRP A 114 7.98 -30.45 15.34
N LEU A 115 8.31 -29.52 14.46
CA LEU A 115 7.86 -28.12 14.54
C LEU A 115 6.33 -27.96 14.48
N ARG A 116 5.63 -28.84 13.78
CA ARG A 116 4.16 -28.87 13.72
C ARG A 116 3.53 -29.40 15.01
N THR A 117 4.26 -30.23 15.77
CA THR A 117 3.78 -30.70 17.09
C THR A 117 3.82 -29.62 18.17
N ILE A 118 4.61 -28.56 17.98
CA ILE A 118 4.74 -27.48 18.97
C ILE A 118 3.53 -26.54 18.86
N PRO A 119 2.71 -26.41 19.92
CA PRO A 119 1.60 -25.45 19.92
C PRO A 119 2.07 -24.01 19.72
N GLN A 120 1.25 -23.18 19.06
CA GLN A 120 1.63 -21.80 18.75
C GLN A 120 1.93 -20.97 20.00
N HIS A 121 1.15 -21.14 21.07
CA HIS A 121 1.38 -20.41 22.32
C HIS A 121 2.73 -20.79 22.95
N ILE A 122 3.17 -22.05 22.85
CA ILE A 122 4.50 -22.46 23.31
C ILE A 122 5.61 -21.75 22.52
N LYS A 123 5.47 -21.63 21.19
CA LYS A 123 6.44 -20.87 20.37
C LYS A 123 6.49 -19.41 20.80
N GLU A 124 5.35 -18.78 21.03
CA GLU A 124 5.25 -17.41 21.55
C GLU A 124 5.97 -17.26 22.89
N LEU A 125 5.76 -18.20 23.83
CA LEU A 125 6.46 -18.21 25.11
C LEU A 125 7.98 -18.34 24.95
N VAL A 126 8.47 -19.18 24.03
CA VAL A 126 9.92 -19.25 23.71
C VAL A 126 10.44 -17.89 23.25
N PHE A 127 9.71 -17.19 22.38
CA PHE A 127 10.11 -15.87 21.88
C PHE A 127 10.09 -14.79 22.98
N VAL A 128 9.10 -14.83 23.87
CA VAL A 128 9.01 -13.93 25.03
C VAL A 128 10.16 -14.18 26.00
N VAL A 129 10.46 -15.44 26.33
CA VAL A 129 11.62 -15.79 27.15
C VAL A 129 12.90 -15.28 26.51
N LYS A 130 13.09 -15.52 25.20
CA LYS A 130 14.25 -15.02 24.45
C LYS A 130 14.38 -13.49 24.52
N ARG A 131 13.27 -12.76 24.36
CA ARG A 131 13.24 -11.29 24.39
C ARG A 131 13.64 -10.74 25.76
N SER A 132 13.15 -11.37 26.82
CA SER A 132 13.30 -10.86 28.18
C SER A 132 14.57 -11.37 28.88
N TYR A 133 15.19 -12.45 28.36
CA TYR A 133 16.34 -13.10 28.97
C TYR A 133 17.50 -12.14 29.24
N ARG A 134 18.04 -12.21 30.45
CA ARG A 134 19.28 -11.53 30.83
C ARG A 134 20.38 -12.56 31.09
N PRO A 135 21.64 -12.30 30.67
CA PRO A 135 22.75 -13.23 30.90
C PRO A 135 22.94 -13.61 32.37
N GLU A 136 22.66 -12.68 33.29
CA GLU A 136 22.74 -12.86 34.75
C GLU A 136 21.77 -13.92 35.30
N TRP A 137 20.68 -14.23 34.60
CA TRP A 137 19.72 -15.25 35.01
C TRP A 137 20.27 -16.67 34.82
N GLY A 138 21.18 -16.86 33.85
CA GLY A 138 21.73 -18.17 33.50
C GLY A 138 20.63 -19.22 33.33
N THR A 139 20.76 -20.34 34.04
CA THR A 139 19.77 -21.44 34.02
C THR A 139 18.53 -21.18 34.89
N ASP A 140 18.52 -20.14 35.72
CA ASP A 140 17.44 -19.82 36.68
C ASP A 140 16.39 -18.84 36.11
N TRP A 141 16.40 -18.62 34.79
CA TRP A 141 15.47 -17.73 34.09
C TRP A 141 13.99 -18.04 34.38
N ARG A 142 13.65 -19.28 34.70
CA ARG A 142 12.27 -19.72 34.99
C ARG A 142 11.63 -18.93 36.14
N ARG A 143 12.40 -18.56 37.18
CA ARG A 143 11.87 -17.86 38.37
C ARG A 143 11.31 -16.48 38.08
N HIS A 144 11.73 -15.87 36.98
CA HIS A 144 11.26 -14.57 36.56
C HIS A 144 9.89 -14.64 35.88
N PHE A 145 9.45 -15.82 35.46
CA PHE A 145 8.16 -16.00 34.79
C PHE A 145 7.12 -16.59 35.73
N SER A 146 5.88 -16.13 35.63
CA SER A 146 4.76 -16.66 36.40
C SER A 146 3.42 -16.37 35.74
N VAL A 147 2.34 -16.85 36.35
CA VAL A 147 0.97 -16.38 36.10
C VAL A 147 0.36 -15.92 37.42
N GLY A 148 -0.57 -14.96 37.36
CA GLY A 148 -1.29 -14.54 38.57
C GLY A 148 -2.30 -15.60 39.01
N ILE A 149 -2.55 -15.71 40.32
CA ILE A 149 -3.65 -16.51 40.86
C ILE A 149 -4.87 -15.60 41.04
N MET A 150 -5.91 -15.80 40.25
CA MET A 150 -7.14 -15.01 40.27
C MET A 150 -8.30 -15.88 40.76
N ASN A 151 -8.90 -15.49 41.89
CA ASN A 151 -9.99 -16.25 42.53
C ASN A 151 -9.63 -17.73 42.75
N GLY A 152 -8.38 -18.01 43.14
CA GLY A 152 -7.86 -19.35 43.37
C GLY A 152 -7.56 -20.17 42.11
N ARG A 153 -7.62 -19.58 40.90
CA ARG A 153 -7.29 -20.22 39.64
C ARG A 153 -6.04 -19.60 39.02
N ALA A 154 -5.18 -20.42 38.43
CA ALA A 154 -4.08 -19.93 37.62
C ALA A 154 -4.63 -19.07 36.46
N GLY A 155 -4.00 -17.93 36.24
CA GLY A 155 -4.31 -17.04 35.14
C GLY A 155 -3.69 -17.49 33.82
N ASN A 156 -4.14 -16.88 32.72
CA ASN A 156 -3.70 -17.22 31.37
C ASN A 156 -2.76 -16.17 30.75
N ALA A 157 -2.32 -15.17 31.53
CA ALA A 157 -1.44 -14.10 31.07
C ALA A 157 -0.08 -14.26 31.74
N LEU A 158 0.96 -14.49 30.92
CA LEU A 158 2.33 -14.58 31.40
C LEU A 158 2.74 -13.27 32.09
N ARG A 159 3.48 -13.40 33.19
CA ARG A 159 4.08 -12.29 33.92
C ARG A 159 5.60 -12.43 33.94
N LEU A 160 6.29 -11.30 33.86
CA LEU A 160 7.72 -11.17 34.10
C LEU A 160 7.91 -10.38 35.39
N ASP A 161 8.53 -10.97 36.41
CA ASP A 161 8.75 -10.38 37.73
C ASP A 161 7.48 -9.78 38.37
N GLY A 162 6.33 -10.39 38.05
CA GLY A 162 5.01 -9.97 38.55
C GLY A 162 4.22 -9.08 37.59
N ASP A 163 4.83 -8.49 36.57
CA ASP A 163 4.16 -7.61 35.60
C ASP A 163 3.68 -8.37 34.37
N LYS A 164 2.48 -8.06 33.87
CA LYS A 164 1.92 -8.73 32.68
C LYS A 164 2.80 -8.46 31.46
N VAL A 165 3.13 -9.52 30.72
CA VAL A 165 3.82 -9.39 29.44
C VAL A 165 2.84 -8.95 28.38
N ILE A 166 2.99 -7.70 27.94
CA ILE A 166 2.23 -7.13 26.82
C ILE A 166 2.88 -7.54 25.48
N VAL A 167 2.02 -7.92 24.54
CA VAL A 167 2.40 -8.21 23.15
C VAL A 167 1.61 -7.30 22.20
N ASN A 168 2.29 -6.83 21.16
CA ASN A 168 1.66 -6.04 20.11
C ASN A 168 1.01 -7.00 19.12
N MET A 169 -0.21 -6.71 18.71
CA MET A 169 -0.98 -7.51 17.76
C MET A 169 -1.55 -6.59 16.67
N LEU A 170 -1.82 -7.18 15.50
CA LEU A 170 -2.69 -6.56 14.50
C LEU A 170 -3.90 -7.44 14.26
N ARG A 171 -5.03 -6.80 13.96
CA ARG A 171 -6.16 -7.47 13.36
C ARG A 171 -5.84 -7.81 11.90
N VAL A 172 -6.16 -9.04 11.48
CA VAL A 172 -6.13 -9.45 10.08
C VAL A 172 -7.45 -10.13 9.75
N GLY A 173 -8.46 -9.29 9.49
CA GLY A 173 -9.83 -9.68 9.20
C GLY A 173 -10.61 -10.17 10.41
N PHE A 174 -11.78 -10.71 10.11
CA PHE A 174 -12.77 -11.15 11.08
C PHE A 174 -13.11 -12.62 10.88
N ASP A 175 -13.55 -13.28 11.96
CA ASP A 175 -14.22 -14.58 11.86
C ASP A 175 -15.68 -14.38 11.41
N GLN A 176 -16.37 -15.48 11.08
CA GLN A 176 -17.74 -15.43 10.53
C GLN A 176 -18.76 -14.83 11.50
N ASP A 177 -18.51 -14.93 12.81
CA ASP A 177 -19.34 -14.30 13.86
C ASP A 177 -19.04 -12.81 14.07
N GLY A 178 -18.09 -12.26 13.32
CA GLY A 178 -17.64 -10.87 13.42
C GLY A 178 -16.57 -10.63 14.49
N SER A 179 -16.08 -11.68 15.16
CA SER A 179 -14.96 -11.55 16.10
C SER A 179 -13.66 -11.18 15.39
N TRP A 180 -12.77 -10.47 16.10
CA TRP A 180 -11.50 -10.01 15.53
C TRP A 180 -10.48 -11.15 15.48
N ARG A 181 -9.82 -11.33 14.33
CA ARG A 181 -8.68 -12.24 14.20
C ARG A 181 -7.40 -11.47 14.53
N LEU A 182 -6.91 -11.62 15.76
CA LEU A 182 -5.72 -10.94 16.26
C LEU A 182 -4.48 -11.81 16.13
N PHE A 183 -3.40 -11.25 15.60
CA PHE A 183 -2.13 -11.93 15.40
C PHE A 183 -0.98 -11.15 16.03
N SER A 184 -0.20 -11.82 16.88
CA SER A 184 0.96 -11.21 17.52
C SER A 184 2.03 -10.83 16.50
N LEU A 185 2.47 -9.58 16.57
CA LEU A 185 3.61 -9.04 15.85
C LEU A 185 4.89 -9.58 16.45
N ARG A 186 5.95 -9.65 15.63
CA ARG A 186 7.27 -9.98 16.13
C ARG A 186 7.71 -8.95 17.17
N PRO A 187 8.39 -9.36 18.25
CA PRO A 187 8.80 -8.40 19.27
C PRO A 187 9.89 -7.43 18.79
N ASP A 188 10.57 -7.74 17.69
CA ASP A 188 11.52 -6.88 17.00
C ASP A 188 10.91 -6.15 15.78
N PHE A 189 9.60 -6.28 15.55
CA PHE A 189 8.91 -5.48 14.55
C PHE A 189 8.58 -4.10 15.13
N SER A 190 8.98 -3.09 14.39
CA SER A 190 8.45 -1.74 14.49
C SER A 190 7.94 -1.31 13.12
N PRO A 191 6.85 -0.53 13.04
CA PRO A 191 6.34 0.00 11.78
C PRO A 191 7.40 0.74 10.97
N ALA A 192 7.29 0.65 9.64
CA ALA A 192 8.14 1.45 8.78
C ALA A 192 7.89 2.95 9.02
N LEU A 193 8.97 3.74 9.01
CA LEU A 193 8.85 5.19 8.92
C LEU A 193 8.37 5.54 7.51
N LYS A 194 7.20 6.16 7.40
CA LYS A 194 6.61 6.53 6.10
C LYS A 194 6.63 8.04 5.95
N VAL A 195 7.24 8.51 4.86
CA VAL A 195 7.08 9.89 4.37
C VAL A 195 6.15 9.84 3.18
N GLN A 196 5.01 10.54 3.28
CA GLN A 196 4.00 10.52 2.22
C GLN A 196 4.51 11.25 0.97
N THR A 197 4.51 10.58 -0.18
CA THR A 197 4.92 11.14 -1.48
C THR A 197 3.74 11.55 -2.36
N GLU A 198 2.57 10.96 -2.12
CA GLU A 198 1.35 11.05 -2.94
C GLU A 198 0.11 10.91 -2.05
N ASP A 199 -1.02 11.45 -2.49
CA ASP A 199 -2.34 11.10 -1.94
C ASP A 199 -3.38 11.02 -3.06
N ASP A 200 -3.94 12.15 -3.53
CA ASP A 200 -5.03 12.17 -4.53
C ASP A 200 -4.59 12.67 -5.90
N ILE A 201 -4.02 13.87 -5.98
CA ILE A 201 -3.57 14.46 -7.24
C ILE A 201 -2.05 14.34 -7.38
N THR A 202 -1.60 13.36 -8.15
CA THR A 202 -0.17 13.13 -8.44
C THR A 202 0.22 13.59 -9.85
N ALA A 203 1.33 14.33 -9.96
CA ALA A 203 2.08 14.46 -11.21
C ALA A 203 3.23 13.44 -11.23
N SER A 204 3.45 12.78 -12.36
CA SER A 204 4.54 11.81 -12.51
C SER A 204 5.20 11.91 -13.88
N THR A 205 6.46 11.48 -13.95
CA THR A 205 7.19 11.32 -15.21
C THR A 205 8.02 10.05 -15.18
N VAL A 206 8.31 9.52 -16.37
CA VAL A 206 9.17 8.35 -16.56
C VAL A 206 10.38 8.80 -17.34
N VAL A 207 11.56 8.58 -16.75
CA VAL A 207 12.84 8.97 -17.32
C VAL A 207 13.79 7.76 -17.36
N PRO A 208 14.73 7.70 -18.31
CA PRO A 208 15.80 6.71 -18.29
C PRO A 208 16.59 6.77 -16.97
N ALA A 209 17.01 5.62 -16.42
CA ALA A 209 17.75 5.57 -15.14
C ALA A 209 19.00 6.46 -15.11
N ALA A 210 19.70 6.57 -16.25
CA ALA A 210 20.89 7.42 -16.39
C ALA A 210 20.61 8.91 -16.09
N VAL A 211 19.39 9.41 -16.31
CA VAL A 211 19.00 10.79 -15.97
C VAL A 211 19.01 11.02 -14.45
N LEU A 212 18.74 9.97 -13.67
CA LEU A 212 18.78 9.98 -12.21
C LEU A 212 20.14 9.53 -11.65
N GLY A 213 21.14 9.27 -12.50
CA GLY A 213 22.43 8.70 -12.07
C GLY A 213 22.33 7.26 -11.54
N LEU A 214 21.24 6.54 -11.85
CA LEU A 214 21.01 5.17 -11.42
C LEU A 214 21.53 4.17 -12.48
N PRO A 215 22.04 2.99 -12.05
CA PRO A 215 22.49 1.96 -12.98
C PRO A 215 21.31 1.24 -13.66
N GLY A 216 21.59 0.61 -14.80
CA GLY A 216 20.65 -0.24 -15.53
C GLY A 216 19.91 0.47 -16.66
N ASP A 217 19.22 -0.33 -17.48
CA ASP A 217 18.58 0.13 -18.73
C ASP A 217 17.09 0.45 -18.56
N LEU A 218 16.48 0.01 -17.46
CA LEU A 218 15.07 0.26 -17.17
C LEU A 218 14.85 1.73 -16.81
N SER A 219 13.75 2.29 -17.31
CA SER A 219 13.33 3.62 -16.90
C SER A 219 12.87 3.61 -15.43
N ARG A 220 12.75 4.82 -14.86
CA ARG A 220 12.27 5.02 -13.49
C ARG A 220 11.15 6.04 -13.49
N LYS A 221 10.12 5.76 -12.70
CA LYS A 221 9.03 6.71 -12.45
C LYS A 221 9.38 7.56 -11.24
N VAL A 222 9.22 8.86 -11.35
CA VAL A 222 9.31 9.81 -10.24
C VAL A 222 7.97 10.55 -10.14
N VAL A 223 7.61 10.91 -8.91
CA VAL A 223 6.29 11.44 -8.57
C VAL A 223 6.41 12.70 -7.73
N THR A 224 5.37 13.55 -7.79
CA THR A 224 5.16 14.61 -6.82
C THR A 224 3.67 14.76 -6.56
N ASN A 225 3.31 14.95 -5.29
CA ASN A 225 1.97 15.39 -4.93
C ASN A 225 1.79 16.87 -5.35
N CYS A 226 0.73 17.14 -6.11
CA CYS A 226 0.36 18.48 -6.57
C CYS A 226 -0.23 19.35 -5.45
N GLU A 227 -0.69 18.73 -4.38
CA GLU A 227 -1.46 19.35 -3.31
C GLU A 227 -0.58 19.63 -2.09
N ARG A 228 -0.82 20.78 -1.43
CA ARG A 228 -0.23 21.12 -0.13
C ARG A 228 -1.15 20.79 1.04
N LEU A 229 -2.45 20.78 0.79
CA LEU A 229 -3.49 20.46 1.74
C LEU A 229 -4.35 19.34 1.15
N LEU A 230 -4.67 18.32 1.94
CA LEU A 230 -5.37 17.12 1.50
C LEU A 230 -6.82 17.16 2.01
N PHE A 231 -7.80 17.01 1.11
CA PHE A 231 -9.21 17.13 1.47
C PHE A 231 -9.78 15.83 2.04
N GLN A 232 -9.35 15.50 3.26
CA GLN A 232 -9.65 14.24 3.93
C GLN A 232 -11.13 14.08 4.27
N ARG A 233 -11.59 12.83 4.26
CA ARG A 233 -12.89 12.39 4.79
C ARG A 233 -12.64 11.47 5.99
N PRO A 234 -12.70 11.98 7.24
CA PRO A 234 -12.40 11.19 8.43
C PRO A 234 -13.62 10.36 8.85
N ASP A 235 -13.87 9.26 8.14
CA ASP A 235 -15.03 8.38 8.40
C ASP A 235 -15.01 7.80 9.83
N ASP A 236 -13.81 7.50 10.35
CA ASP A 236 -13.65 6.87 11.67
C ASP A 236 -13.61 7.88 12.83
N ALA A 237 -13.44 9.18 12.58
CA ALA A 237 -13.35 10.20 13.63
C ALA A 237 -14.69 10.51 14.32
N ILE A 238 -15.78 9.91 13.83
CA ILE A 238 -17.06 9.87 14.55
C ILE A 238 -16.94 9.03 15.84
N HIS A 239 -16.01 8.07 15.86
CA HIS A 239 -15.68 7.27 17.04
C HIS A 239 -14.58 7.99 17.84
N ARG A 240 -14.97 8.54 18.99
CA ARG A 240 -14.09 9.32 19.88
C ARG A 240 -12.81 8.55 20.24
N GLY A 241 -11.67 9.20 20.09
CA GLY A 241 -10.34 8.67 20.41
C GLY A 241 -9.78 7.64 19.43
N TYR A 242 -10.55 7.26 18.41
CA TYR A 242 -10.13 6.26 17.42
C TYR A 242 -9.18 6.87 16.37
N ASP A 243 -9.65 7.86 15.60
CA ASP A 243 -8.84 8.56 14.61
C ASP A 243 -8.09 9.74 15.25
N LYS A 244 -6.99 9.41 15.93
CA LYS A 244 -6.15 10.40 16.65
C LYS A 244 -5.54 11.44 15.72
N GLN A 245 -5.29 11.09 14.46
CA GLN A 245 -4.78 12.04 13.47
C GLN A 245 -5.84 13.09 13.15
N ALA A 246 -7.06 12.66 12.79
CA ALA A 246 -8.15 13.58 12.48
C ALA A 246 -8.54 14.43 13.69
N GLU A 247 -8.63 13.84 14.90
CA GLU A 247 -8.92 14.62 16.11
C GLU A 247 -7.88 15.71 16.36
N ARG A 248 -6.60 15.39 16.22
CA ARG A 248 -5.52 16.38 16.35
C ARG A 248 -5.60 17.46 15.27
N ASP A 249 -5.86 17.10 14.02
CA ASP A 249 -5.87 18.05 12.91
C ASP A 249 -7.09 18.97 12.95
N ILE A 250 -8.26 18.43 13.33
CA ILE A 250 -9.50 19.20 13.53
C ILE A 250 -9.40 20.11 14.76
N ALA A 251 -8.68 19.68 15.81
CA ALA A 251 -8.49 20.49 17.01
C ALA A 251 -7.57 21.71 16.83
N ARG A 252 -6.81 21.76 15.73
CA ARG A 252 -5.89 22.87 15.42
C ARG A 252 -6.63 24.11 14.90
N PRO A 253 -6.14 25.32 15.22
CA PRO A 253 -6.61 26.54 14.58
C PRO A 253 -6.27 26.56 13.09
N ASP A 254 -6.97 27.43 12.34
CA ASP A 254 -6.75 27.68 10.91
C ASP A 254 -6.95 26.47 9.97
N THR A 255 -7.63 25.43 10.44
CA THR A 255 -8.06 24.30 9.61
C THR A 255 -9.34 24.66 8.85
N PHE A 256 -9.33 24.54 7.52
CA PHE A 256 -10.56 24.62 6.73
C PHE A 256 -11.41 23.37 6.96
N LEU A 257 -12.65 23.57 7.40
CA LEU A 257 -13.58 22.53 7.82
C LEU A 257 -14.88 22.63 7.00
N SER A 258 -15.47 21.48 6.67
CA SER A 258 -16.73 21.40 5.95
C SER A 258 -17.55 20.19 6.43
N ASN A 259 -18.88 20.32 6.40
CA ASN A 259 -19.82 19.28 6.85
C ASN A 259 -19.64 18.82 8.30
N PHE A 260 -19.25 19.73 9.20
CA PHE A 260 -19.34 19.55 10.65
C PHE A 260 -20.49 20.37 11.23
N GLN A 261 -21.04 19.91 12.35
CA GLN A 261 -22.06 20.64 13.08
C GLN A 261 -21.42 21.86 13.77
N PRO A 262 -21.94 23.09 13.59
CA PRO A 262 -21.51 24.22 14.39
C PRO A 262 -22.03 24.06 15.82
N LEU A 263 -21.10 24.05 16.78
CA LEU A 263 -21.37 23.91 18.21
C LEU A 263 -21.08 25.24 18.92
N ASP A 264 -21.80 25.53 19.99
CA ASP A 264 -21.57 26.71 20.84
C ASP A 264 -20.83 26.35 22.16
N HIS A 265 -20.59 27.33 23.03
CA HIS A 265 -19.89 27.09 24.29
C HIS A 265 -20.69 26.23 25.28
N ARG A 266 -22.02 26.22 25.19
CA ARG A 266 -22.88 25.38 26.05
C ARG A 266 -22.75 23.92 25.65
N ASP A 267 -22.67 23.64 24.34
CA ASP A 267 -22.37 22.30 23.84
C ASP A 267 -21.01 21.80 24.38
N ALA A 268 -19.99 22.66 24.39
CA ALA A 268 -18.67 22.32 24.94
C ALA A 268 -18.72 21.98 26.43
N ARG A 269 -19.46 22.77 27.24
CA ARG A 269 -19.65 22.49 28.67
C ARG A 269 -20.39 21.18 28.88
N GLN A 270 -21.46 20.92 28.13
CA GLN A 270 -22.19 19.65 28.20
C GLN A 270 -21.29 18.45 27.84
N MET A 271 -20.46 18.57 26.79
CA MET A 271 -19.51 17.52 26.41
C MET A 271 -18.43 17.30 27.47
N ARG A 272 -17.97 18.34 28.16
CA ARG A 272 -16.99 18.23 29.24
C ARG A 272 -17.60 17.64 30.52
N ASP A 273 -18.83 18.01 30.84
CA ASP A 273 -19.54 17.56 32.04
C ASP A 273 -19.93 16.07 31.95
N ASP A 274 -20.11 15.53 30.74
CA ASP A 274 -20.14 14.08 30.50
C ASP A 274 -18.73 13.48 30.56
N ALA A 275 -18.21 13.34 31.78
CA ALA A 275 -16.84 12.90 32.03
C ALA A 275 -16.51 11.52 31.42
N VAL A 276 -17.50 10.63 31.26
CA VAL A 276 -17.30 9.31 30.67
C VAL A 276 -16.99 9.46 29.19
N ASP A 277 -17.87 10.11 28.45
CA ASP A 277 -17.69 10.36 27.03
C ASP A 277 -16.48 11.25 26.74
N PHE A 278 -16.27 12.28 27.54
CA PHE A 278 -15.11 13.18 27.45
C PHE A 278 -13.79 12.42 27.53
N SER A 279 -13.68 11.45 28.45
CA SER A 279 -12.46 10.67 28.66
C SER A 279 -12.07 9.79 27.47
N THR A 280 -13.00 9.54 26.54
CA THR A 280 -12.75 8.73 25.35
C THR A 280 -12.10 9.50 24.20
N PHE A 281 -12.16 10.84 24.19
CA PHE A 281 -11.45 11.66 23.21
C PHE A 281 -9.93 11.60 23.39
N SER A 282 -9.18 11.86 22.31
CA SER A 282 -7.74 12.13 22.42
C SER A 282 -7.46 13.45 23.14
N GLU A 283 -6.26 13.57 23.71
CA GLU A 283 -5.82 14.77 24.44
C GLU A 283 -6.01 16.08 23.62
N PRO A 284 -5.65 16.19 22.33
CA PRO A 284 -5.91 17.40 21.55
C PRO A 284 -7.40 17.80 21.46
N ALA A 285 -8.29 16.81 21.34
CA ALA A 285 -9.73 17.06 21.30
C ALA A 285 -10.26 17.47 22.68
N GLN A 286 -9.80 16.83 23.76
CA GLN A 286 -10.13 17.20 25.14
C GLN A 286 -9.67 18.63 25.46
N GLU A 287 -8.49 19.04 25.01
CA GLU A 287 -7.96 20.40 25.15
C GLU A 287 -8.80 21.43 24.41
N LEU A 288 -9.23 21.13 23.17
CA LEU A 288 -10.14 22.00 22.42
C LEU A 288 -11.47 22.16 23.15
N ILE A 289 -12.11 21.05 23.55
CA ILE A 289 -13.40 21.06 24.26
C ILE A 289 -13.28 21.87 25.55
N SER A 290 -12.24 21.62 26.35
CA SER A 290 -12.02 22.31 27.62
C SER A 290 -11.80 23.80 27.42
N ARG A 291 -10.93 24.16 26.46
CA ARG A 291 -10.64 25.56 26.12
C ARG A 291 -11.90 26.31 25.72
N VAL A 292 -12.78 25.71 24.92
CA VAL A 292 -14.04 26.35 24.50
C VAL A 292 -15.06 26.40 25.64
N ALA A 293 -15.14 25.35 26.46
CA ALA A 293 -16.04 25.30 27.61
C ALA A 293 -15.74 26.38 28.67
N ASP A 294 -14.46 26.76 28.80
CA ASP A 294 -13.99 27.81 29.71
C ASP A 294 -14.19 29.24 29.18
N LEU A 295 -14.58 29.41 27.91
CA LEU A 295 -14.91 30.74 27.37
C LEU A 295 -16.27 31.22 27.90
N PRO A 296 -16.42 32.51 28.22
CA PRO A 296 -17.72 33.15 28.40
C PRO A 296 -18.53 33.15 27.10
N ASP A 297 -19.86 33.05 27.20
CA ASP A 297 -20.78 32.92 26.05
C ASP A 297 -20.68 34.07 25.02
N ASP A 298 -20.21 35.25 25.45
CA ASP A 298 -20.04 36.44 24.61
C ASP A 298 -18.63 36.55 23.97
N GLN A 299 -17.72 35.62 24.28
CA GLN A 299 -16.35 35.63 23.76
C GLN A 299 -16.23 34.90 22.40
N ALA A 300 -15.41 35.45 21.50
CA ALA A 300 -15.09 34.79 20.24
C ALA A 300 -14.01 33.67 20.42
N PRO A 301 -14.07 32.60 19.62
CA PRO A 301 -15.07 32.31 18.59
C PRO A 301 -16.38 31.82 19.21
N ALA A 302 -17.52 32.30 18.68
CA ALA A 302 -18.85 31.88 19.12
C ALA A 302 -19.19 30.44 18.71
N TRP A 303 -18.48 29.90 17.71
CA TRP A 303 -18.70 28.57 17.16
C TRP A 303 -17.41 27.78 17.12
N TRP A 304 -17.54 26.47 17.30
CA TRP A 304 -16.47 25.50 17.15
C TRP A 304 -17.04 24.21 16.54
N VAL A 305 -16.18 23.23 16.26
CA VAL A 305 -16.58 21.93 15.74
C VAL A 305 -15.92 20.82 16.55
N CYS A 306 -16.54 19.65 16.56
CA CYS A 306 -16.01 18.43 17.17
C CYS A 306 -15.90 17.33 16.11
N SER A 307 -14.82 16.56 16.13
CA SER A 307 -14.62 15.40 15.24
C SER A 307 -15.80 14.44 15.26
N ALA A 308 -16.38 14.22 16.44
CA ALA A 308 -17.52 13.33 16.67
C ALA A 308 -18.89 13.92 16.30
N GLN A 309 -18.95 15.17 15.81
CA GLN A 309 -20.19 15.86 15.45
C GLN A 309 -20.20 16.30 13.98
N PRO A 310 -20.36 15.36 13.01
CA PRO A 310 -20.64 15.73 11.63
C PRO A 310 -21.94 16.54 11.53
N ARG A 311 -22.05 17.35 10.48
CA ARG A 311 -23.27 18.12 10.18
C ARG A 311 -24.47 17.19 10.09
N LEU A 312 -25.58 17.58 10.70
CA LEU A 312 -26.84 16.88 10.52
C LEU A 312 -27.46 17.23 9.14
N VAL A 313 -27.80 16.20 8.38
CA VAL A 313 -28.56 16.27 7.12
C VAL A 313 -29.79 15.37 7.31
N ASP A 314 -30.98 15.97 7.22
CA ASP A 314 -32.26 15.30 7.50
C ASP A 314 -32.28 14.58 8.86
N GLY A 315 -31.70 15.23 9.87
CA GLY A 315 -31.63 14.73 11.25
C GLY A 315 -30.60 13.62 11.49
N LYS A 316 -29.79 13.24 10.49
CA LYS A 316 -28.74 12.22 10.63
C LYS A 316 -27.35 12.82 10.40
N PRO A 317 -26.32 12.35 11.12
CA PRO A 317 -24.94 12.75 10.84
C PRO A 317 -24.56 12.46 9.38
N SER A 318 -24.00 13.46 8.71
CA SER A 318 -23.48 13.33 7.35
C SER A 318 -22.40 12.24 7.30
N LYS A 319 -22.44 11.41 6.26
CA LYS A 319 -21.39 10.42 5.93
C LYS A 319 -20.22 11.02 5.13
N ASN A 320 -20.12 12.35 5.08
CA ASN A 320 -19.07 13.06 4.33
C ASN A 320 -18.54 14.29 5.09
N PRO A 321 -18.10 14.15 6.36
CA PRO A 321 -17.33 15.20 7.04
C PRO A 321 -16.03 15.46 6.27
N ARG A 322 -15.56 16.70 6.21
CA ARG A 322 -14.37 17.05 5.42
C ARG A 322 -13.50 18.11 6.11
N TYR A 323 -12.20 17.95 5.98
CA TYR A 323 -11.24 18.98 6.39
C TYR A 323 -10.03 19.01 5.45
N LEU A 324 -9.35 20.16 5.37
CA LEU A 324 -8.07 20.27 4.67
C LEU A 324 -6.92 19.98 5.63
N GLN A 325 -6.39 18.77 5.57
CA GLN A 325 -5.23 18.34 6.32
C GLN A 325 -3.95 18.97 5.74
N LEU A 326 -3.08 19.53 6.57
CA LEU A 326 -1.72 19.88 6.12
C LEU A 326 -0.97 18.61 5.75
N ARG A 327 -0.41 18.55 4.52
CA ARG A 327 0.30 17.35 4.04
C ARG A 327 1.36 16.90 5.06
N PRO A 328 1.37 15.61 5.49
CA PRO A 328 2.17 15.16 6.63
C PRO A 328 3.68 15.42 6.53
N ASP A 329 4.26 15.35 5.32
CA ASP A 329 5.68 15.67 5.08
C ASP A 329 6.03 17.13 5.38
N ILE A 330 5.06 18.05 5.21
CA ILE A 330 5.18 19.48 5.55
C ILE A 330 4.84 19.71 7.03
N ALA A 331 3.86 18.97 7.56
CA ALA A 331 3.47 19.07 8.96
C ALA A 331 4.56 18.55 9.93
N ASP A 332 5.35 17.57 9.49
CA ASP A 332 6.52 17.04 10.18
C ASP A 332 7.78 17.12 9.30
N PRO A 333 8.35 18.34 9.14
CA PRO A 333 9.54 18.53 8.30
C PRO A 333 10.78 17.87 8.91
N GLY A 334 10.76 17.55 10.21
CA GLY A 334 11.87 16.92 10.92
C GLY A 334 12.06 15.47 10.48
N GLU A 335 10.97 14.70 10.42
CA GLU A 335 11.03 13.31 9.91
C GLU A 335 11.37 13.27 8.42
N THR A 336 10.81 14.18 7.61
CA THR A 336 11.16 14.30 6.19
C THR A 336 12.65 14.57 5.98
N ALA A 337 13.24 15.49 6.75
CA ALA A 337 14.67 15.79 6.65
C ALA A 337 15.57 14.62 7.10
N LYS A 338 15.14 13.84 8.10
CA LYS A 338 15.86 12.62 8.52
C LYS A 338 15.83 11.55 7.44
N ALA A 339 14.69 11.34 6.79
CA ALA A 339 14.55 10.39 5.69
C ALA A 339 15.44 10.79 4.49
N ASP A 340 15.42 12.08 4.11
CA ASP A 340 16.27 12.62 3.06
C ASP A 340 17.77 12.41 3.36
N LEU A 341 18.21 12.75 4.58
CA LEU A 341 19.60 12.53 5.00
C LEU A 341 19.99 11.05 4.99
N ALA A 342 19.09 10.15 5.42
CA ALA A 342 19.34 8.72 5.39
C ALA A 342 19.56 8.20 3.96
N ILE A 343 18.75 8.66 2.99
CA ILE A 343 18.88 8.31 1.58
C ILE A 343 20.23 8.79 1.02
N HIS A 344 20.61 10.04 1.30
CA HIS A 344 21.91 10.59 0.89
C HIS A 344 23.08 9.77 1.44
N LEU A 345 23.06 9.42 2.74
CA LEU A 345 24.08 8.61 3.36
C LEU A 345 24.14 7.19 2.75
N HIS A 346 22.99 6.60 2.45
CA HIS A 346 22.90 5.28 1.84
C HIS A 346 23.47 5.26 0.42
N ARG A 347 23.09 6.25 -0.40
CA ARG A 347 23.53 6.38 -1.80
C ARG A 347 24.91 7.04 -1.95
N ARG A 348 25.48 7.55 -0.85
CA ARG A 348 26.77 8.27 -0.79
C ARG A 348 26.77 9.53 -1.66
N ILE A 349 25.65 10.25 -1.65
CA ILE A 349 25.45 11.48 -2.41
C ILE A 349 25.51 12.66 -1.43
N PRO A 350 26.20 13.76 -1.74
CA PRO A 350 26.24 14.93 -0.86
C PRO A 350 24.85 15.50 -0.63
N SER A 351 24.50 15.85 0.61
CA SER A 351 23.20 16.45 0.97
C SER A 351 22.96 17.84 0.37
N SER A 352 23.93 18.41 -0.34
CA SER A 352 23.79 19.64 -1.12
C SER A 352 23.23 19.42 -2.52
N GLN A 353 23.11 18.16 -2.96
CA GLN A 353 22.58 17.79 -4.26
C GLN A 353 21.15 17.28 -4.10
N PRO A 354 20.25 17.51 -5.07
CA PRO A 354 18.92 16.92 -5.04
C PRO A 354 19.01 15.42 -5.30
N GLU A 355 18.24 14.62 -4.55
CA GLU A 355 18.17 13.17 -4.73
C GLU A 355 16.71 12.71 -4.89
N PRO A 356 16.19 12.66 -6.14
CA PRO A 356 14.86 12.14 -6.41
C PRO A 356 14.74 10.66 -6.00
N VAL A 357 13.65 10.34 -5.30
CA VAL A 357 13.32 8.95 -4.94
C VAL A 357 12.40 8.37 -6.02
N PRO A 358 12.90 7.45 -6.87
CA PRO A 358 12.05 6.78 -7.85
C PRO A 358 11.08 5.82 -7.16
N VAL A 359 9.96 5.53 -7.82
CA VAL A 359 9.05 4.46 -7.42
C VAL A 359 9.76 3.12 -7.49
N ASP A 360 9.56 2.28 -6.47
CA ASP A 360 10.14 0.95 -6.37
C ASP A 360 9.09 -0.15 -6.51
N LEU A 361 7.86 0.12 -6.04
CA LEU A 361 6.76 -0.82 -6.01
C LEU A 361 5.47 -0.15 -6.49
N VAL A 362 4.73 -0.82 -7.37
CA VAL A 362 3.38 -0.41 -7.75
C VAL A 362 2.37 -1.43 -7.25
N ALA A 363 1.59 -1.04 -6.24
CA ALA A 363 0.59 -1.89 -5.59
C ALA A 363 -0.75 -1.18 -5.53
N ALA A 364 -1.55 -1.34 -6.58
CA ALA A 364 -2.93 -0.86 -6.64
C ALA A 364 -3.80 -1.55 -5.57
N GLY A 365 -4.97 -0.98 -5.32
CA GLY A 365 -5.95 -1.50 -4.38
C GLY A 365 -7.28 -1.79 -5.06
N ARG A 366 -7.93 -2.86 -4.61
CA ARG A 366 -9.27 -3.23 -5.05
C ARG A 366 -10.23 -3.26 -3.88
N ARG A 367 -11.46 -2.78 -4.09
CA ARG A 367 -12.56 -2.97 -3.15
C ARG A 367 -13.38 -4.18 -3.56
N ASN A 368 -13.29 -5.22 -2.76
CA ASN A 368 -14.09 -6.43 -2.93
C ASN A 368 -15.36 -6.36 -2.06
N ASN A 369 -16.42 -7.02 -2.53
CA ASN A 369 -17.67 -7.17 -1.80
C ASN A 369 -18.28 -8.56 -1.98
N PRO A 370 -18.94 -9.09 -0.94
CA PRO A 370 -19.76 -10.29 -1.06
C PRO A 370 -21.01 -10.00 -1.92
N PRO A 371 -21.78 -11.03 -2.31
CA PRO A 371 -23.09 -10.82 -2.93
C PRO A 371 -24.06 -10.17 -1.93
N GLU A 372 -24.80 -9.15 -2.37
CA GLU A 372 -25.89 -8.51 -1.62
C GLU A 372 -27.10 -8.29 -2.54
N PRO A 373 -28.34 -8.12 -2.02
CA PRO A 373 -29.50 -7.87 -2.86
C PRO A 373 -29.30 -6.67 -3.80
N GLY A 374 -29.25 -6.94 -5.10
CA GLY A 374 -29.03 -5.94 -6.15
C GLY A 374 -27.57 -5.52 -6.36
N ILE A 375 -26.61 -6.13 -5.67
CA ILE A 375 -25.18 -5.86 -5.81
C ILE A 375 -24.47 -7.15 -6.23
N PRO A 376 -23.84 -7.20 -7.42
CA PRO A 376 -23.14 -8.40 -7.88
C PRO A 376 -21.88 -8.65 -7.03
N PRO A 377 -21.49 -9.92 -6.82
CA PRO A 377 -20.30 -10.26 -6.05
C PRO A 377 -19.03 -9.84 -6.82
N LEU A 378 -18.05 -9.33 -6.07
CA LEU A 378 -16.71 -9.03 -6.57
C LEU A 378 -15.70 -9.49 -5.52
N CYS A 379 -15.62 -10.80 -5.26
CA CYS A 379 -14.83 -11.33 -4.15
C CYS A 379 -13.94 -12.52 -4.52
N ALA A 380 -13.59 -12.67 -5.80
CA ALA A 380 -12.72 -13.75 -6.28
C ALA A 380 -11.23 -13.59 -5.90
N PHE A 381 -10.78 -12.38 -5.55
CA PHE A 381 -9.38 -12.12 -5.23
C PHE A 381 -9.02 -12.53 -3.79
N ASN A 382 -7.79 -13.04 -3.63
CA ASN A 382 -7.15 -13.31 -2.34
C ASN A 382 -6.42 -12.05 -1.81
N PRO A 383 -5.68 -12.08 -0.68
CA PRO A 383 -5.06 -10.89 -0.10
C PRO A 383 -4.20 -10.06 -1.06
N LEU A 384 -3.46 -10.72 -1.96
CA LEU A 384 -2.47 -10.08 -2.81
C LEU A 384 -2.30 -10.86 -4.12
N HIS A 385 -2.58 -10.18 -5.23
CA HIS A 385 -2.38 -10.68 -6.58
C HIS A 385 -1.26 -9.95 -7.30
N TYR A 386 -0.59 -10.68 -8.20
CA TYR A 386 0.27 -10.12 -9.24
C TYR A 386 -0.43 -10.33 -10.58
N LEU A 387 -0.62 -9.25 -11.33
CA LEU A 387 -1.16 -9.31 -12.68
C LEU A 387 -0.06 -8.98 -13.69
N GLU A 388 0.09 -9.86 -14.69
CA GLU A 388 0.84 -9.52 -15.89
C GLU A 388 0.14 -8.35 -16.62
N LEU A 389 0.87 -7.63 -17.46
CA LEU A 389 0.40 -6.35 -18.00
C LEU A 389 -0.93 -6.42 -18.77
N PRO A 390 -1.25 -7.46 -19.56
CA PRO A 390 -2.56 -7.55 -20.20
C PRO A 390 -3.71 -7.60 -19.19
N GLU A 391 -3.66 -8.49 -18.20
CA GLU A 391 -4.66 -8.62 -17.13
C GLU A 391 -4.73 -7.35 -16.28
N LEU A 392 -3.57 -6.77 -15.93
CA LEU A 392 -3.50 -5.52 -15.17
C LEU A 392 -4.21 -4.38 -15.90
N PHE A 393 -4.06 -4.30 -17.23
CA PHE A 393 -4.73 -3.28 -18.02
C PHE A 393 -6.22 -3.54 -18.18
N MET A 394 -6.69 -4.80 -18.16
CA MET A 394 -8.13 -5.05 -18.04
C MET A 394 -8.69 -4.46 -16.74
N GLU A 395 -8.01 -4.68 -15.60
CA GLU A 395 -8.41 -4.09 -14.31
C GLU A 395 -8.37 -2.57 -14.35
N PHE A 396 -7.31 -1.96 -14.89
CA PHE A 396 -7.17 -0.50 -14.93
C PHE A 396 -8.14 0.20 -15.88
N ILE A 397 -8.44 -0.41 -17.04
CA ILE A 397 -9.45 0.11 -17.97
C ILE A 397 -10.82 0.07 -17.30
N SER A 398 -11.14 -1.01 -16.60
CA SER A 398 -12.47 -1.22 -16.01
C SER A 398 -12.66 -0.52 -14.68
N SER A 399 -11.65 -0.44 -13.81
CA SER A 399 -11.69 0.16 -12.46
C SER A 399 -13.00 -0.17 -11.72
N MET A 400 -13.21 -1.46 -11.47
CA MET A 400 -14.49 -2.04 -11.08
C MET A 400 -14.85 -1.81 -9.61
N THR A 401 -16.14 -1.61 -9.34
CA THR A 401 -16.65 -1.46 -7.97
C THR A 401 -18.07 -2.00 -7.84
N GLY A 402 -18.40 -2.61 -6.69
CA GLY A 402 -19.76 -3.04 -6.38
C GLY A 402 -20.71 -1.88 -6.05
N LYS A 403 -20.20 -0.65 -5.85
CA LYS A 403 -21.06 0.54 -5.71
C LYS A 403 -21.68 0.91 -7.06
N SER A 404 -22.96 1.29 -7.05
CA SER A 404 -23.70 1.74 -8.24
C SER A 404 -23.62 0.74 -9.41
N PRO A 405 -24.14 -0.49 -9.26
CA PRO A 405 -24.08 -1.50 -10.29
C PRO A 405 -24.82 -1.05 -11.57
N SER A 406 -24.33 -1.52 -12.70
CA SER A 406 -24.96 -1.33 -14.01
C SER A 406 -26.05 -2.39 -14.25
N THR A 407 -26.85 -2.24 -15.30
CA THR A 407 -27.87 -3.24 -15.67
C THR A 407 -27.30 -4.62 -16.00
N THR A 408 -26.01 -4.70 -16.38
CA THR A 408 -25.37 -5.94 -16.87
C THR A 408 -24.11 -6.35 -16.11
N GLY A 409 -23.77 -5.69 -15.00
CA GLY A 409 -22.55 -5.99 -14.23
C GLY A 409 -22.20 -4.93 -13.18
N ALA A 410 -20.98 -4.97 -12.67
CA ALA A 410 -20.50 -4.03 -11.65
C ALA A 410 -20.42 -2.58 -12.17
N GLY A 411 -20.35 -1.64 -11.22
CA GLY A 411 -20.02 -0.24 -11.51
C GLY A 411 -18.57 -0.08 -11.98
N SER A 412 -18.28 1.02 -12.66
CA SER A 412 -16.93 1.37 -13.14
C SER A 412 -16.64 2.84 -12.81
N GLU A 413 -15.45 3.12 -12.28
CA GLU A 413 -14.95 4.49 -12.08
C GLU A 413 -14.24 5.04 -13.34
N GLY A 414 -14.31 4.30 -14.46
CA GLY A 414 -13.62 4.61 -15.72
C GLY A 414 -12.11 4.34 -15.65
N ALA A 415 -11.43 4.46 -16.78
CA ALA A 415 -9.99 4.19 -16.89
C ALA A 415 -9.19 4.87 -15.77
N LEU A 416 -8.36 4.08 -15.09
CA LEU A 416 -7.44 4.52 -14.04
C LEU A 416 -8.13 5.23 -12.87
N THR A 417 -9.42 4.98 -12.63
CA THR A 417 -10.31 5.73 -11.69
C THR A 417 -10.44 7.22 -12.00
N LYS A 418 -10.21 7.60 -13.27
CA LYS A 418 -10.21 9.00 -13.73
C LYS A 418 -11.42 9.37 -14.57
N GLY A 419 -12.45 8.52 -14.68
CA GLY A 419 -13.66 8.81 -15.46
C GLY A 419 -14.27 10.19 -15.16
N PRO A 420 -14.45 10.59 -13.88
CA PRO A 420 -14.97 11.91 -13.53
C PRO A 420 -14.00 13.09 -13.72
N PHE A 421 -12.71 12.82 -13.98
CA PHE A 421 -11.63 13.79 -13.93
C PHE A 421 -10.87 13.93 -15.25
N ASN A 422 -11.29 13.21 -16.29
CA ASN A 422 -10.65 13.24 -17.61
C ASN A 422 -11.60 13.82 -18.65
N ALA A 423 -11.24 15.00 -19.18
CA ALA A 423 -11.98 15.69 -20.23
C ALA A 423 -11.53 15.28 -21.65
N LEU A 424 -10.60 14.32 -21.78
CA LEU A 424 -10.03 13.84 -23.03
C LEU A 424 -10.33 12.35 -23.22
N PRO A 425 -10.17 11.81 -24.44
CA PRO A 425 -10.20 10.37 -24.68
C PRO A 425 -9.27 9.62 -23.71
N ALA A 426 -9.85 8.71 -22.92
CA ALA A 426 -9.13 7.98 -21.88
C ALA A 426 -7.95 7.15 -22.41
N VAL A 427 -7.99 6.80 -23.70
CA VAL A 427 -6.92 6.07 -24.40
C VAL A 427 -5.57 6.81 -24.35
N PHE A 428 -5.55 8.14 -24.26
CA PHE A 428 -4.29 8.88 -24.12
C PHE A 428 -3.58 8.58 -22.80
N ASP A 429 -4.35 8.54 -21.71
CA ASP A 429 -3.86 8.18 -20.38
C ASP A 429 -3.47 6.70 -20.34
N LEU A 430 -4.26 5.81 -20.93
CA LEU A 430 -3.97 4.38 -20.97
C LEU A 430 -2.70 4.06 -21.76
N ASN A 431 -2.47 4.69 -22.91
CA ASN A 431 -1.24 4.54 -23.69
C ASN A 431 -0.01 4.96 -22.87
N ALA A 432 -0.10 6.10 -22.18
CA ALA A 432 0.99 6.61 -21.34
C ALA A 432 1.22 5.73 -20.11
N ALA A 433 0.15 5.27 -19.46
CA ALA A 433 0.24 4.35 -18.33
C ALA A 433 0.88 3.03 -18.74
N LEU A 434 0.48 2.43 -19.87
CA LEU A 434 1.02 1.15 -20.34
C LEU A 434 2.52 1.24 -20.60
N LEU A 435 2.93 2.28 -21.33
CA LEU A 435 4.35 2.57 -21.54
C LEU A 435 5.09 2.76 -20.21
N SER A 436 4.48 3.40 -19.21
CA SER A 436 5.09 3.56 -17.90
C SER A 436 5.43 2.22 -17.26
N TYR A 437 4.57 1.19 -17.34
CA TYR A 437 4.89 -0.12 -16.79
C TYR A 437 5.93 -0.85 -17.63
N ILE A 438 5.78 -0.86 -18.96
CA ILE A 438 6.68 -1.60 -19.85
C ILE A 438 8.11 -1.05 -19.80
N LEU A 439 8.29 0.27 -19.86
CA LEU A 439 9.62 0.89 -19.93
C LEU A 439 10.38 0.81 -18.60
N THR A 440 9.65 0.80 -17.48
CA THR A 440 10.23 0.71 -16.13
C THR A 440 10.41 -0.72 -15.65
N GLY A 441 9.69 -1.68 -16.25
CA GLY A 441 9.66 -3.07 -15.81
C GLY A 441 8.95 -3.28 -14.48
N TYR A 442 8.02 -2.40 -14.09
CA TYR A 442 7.30 -2.56 -12.82
C TYR A 442 6.32 -3.73 -12.86
N ASP A 443 6.34 -4.53 -11.78
CA ASP A 443 5.34 -5.54 -11.50
C ASP A 443 4.02 -4.90 -11.03
N GLY A 444 2.90 -5.38 -11.59
CA GLY A 444 1.55 -4.91 -11.27
C GLY A 444 0.93 -5.66 -10.10
N TRP A 445 1.03 -5.12 -8.89
CA TRP A 445 0.42 -5.71 -7.70
C TRP A 445 -0.98 -5.18 -7.43
N LEU A 446 -1.87 -6.05 -6.96
CA LEU A 446 -3.21 -5.73 -6.48
C LEU A 446 -3.42 -6.25 -5.06
N SER A 447 -3.62 -5.32 -4.15
CA SER A 447 -4.01 -5.60 -2.76
C SER A 447 -5.53 -5.52 -2.59
N CYS A 448 -6.09 -6.41 -1.78
CA CYS A 448 -7.53 -6.47 -1.56
C CYS A 448 -7.97 -5.78 -0.28
N ALA A 449 -9.07 -5.03 -0.37
CA ALA A 449 -9.77 -4.40 0.74
C ALA A 449 -11.25 -4.82 0.75
N GLY A 450 -11.91 -4.68 1.90
CA GLY A 450 -13.31 -5.05 2.08
C GLY A 450 -13.46 -6.52 2.46
N HIS A 451 -13.42 -7.42 1.48
CA HIS A 451 -13.64 -8.86 1.66
C HIS A 451 -12.67 -9.74 0.86
N LEU A 452 -12.43 -10.96 1.36
CA LEU A 452 -11.79 -12.06 0.66
C LEU A 452 -12.78 -13.22 0.56
N GLY A 453 -13.27 -13.51 -0.64
CA GLY A 453 -14.44 -14.38 -0.79
C GLY A 453 -15.70 -13.78 -0.14
N PRO A 454 -16.81 -14.53 -0.12
CA PRO A 454 -18.07 -14.03 0.40
C PRO A 454 -18.14 -13.96 1.94
N LYS A 455 -17.26 -14.64 2.68
CA LYS A 455 -17.41 -14.85 4.13
C LYS A 455 -16.39 -14.09 4.98
N VAL A 456 -15.24 -13.70 4.43
CA VAL A 456 -14.15 -13.12 5.22
C VAL A 456 -14.04 -11.62 4.99
N ARG A 457 -14.53 -10.83 5.95
CA ARG A 457 -14.31 -9.39 5.99
C ARG A 457 -12.87 -9.09 6.40
N VAL A 458 -12.24 -8.11 5.74
CA VAL A 458 -10.86 -7.67 6.00
C VAL A 458 -10.67 -6.16 6.10
N ASP A 459 -11.71 -5.37 5.82
CA ASP A 459 -11.65 -3.90 5.79
C ASP A 459 -10.38 -3.40 5.06
N HIS A 460 -9.50 -2.67 5.75
CA HIS A 460 -8.21 -2.20 5.24
C HIS A 460 -7.00 -2.88 5.89
N ASP A 461 -7.20 -3.96 6.64
CA ASP A 461 -6.15 -4.64 7.41
C ASP A 461 -4.97 -5.07 6.52
N ILE A 462 -5.26 -5.55 5.30
CA ILE A 462 -4.25 -5.94 4.31
C ILE A 462 -3.63 -4.72 3.65
N SER A 463 -4.41 -3.67 3.40
CA SER A 463 -3.91 -2.44 2.75
C SER A 463 -2.78 -1.79 3.56
N LEU A 464 -2.86 -1.83 4.89
CA LEU A 464 -1.83 -1.31 5.80
C LEU A 464 -0.54 -2.15 5.79
N LEU A 465 -0.66 -3.46 5.52
CA LEU A 465 0.46 -4.41 5.54
C LEU A 465 1.30 -4.39 4.26
N VAL A 466 0.74 -3.96 3.11
CA VAL A 466 1.46 -3.89 1.83
C VAL A 466 2.82 -3.19 1.94
N PRO A 467 2.91 -1.92 2.38
CA PRO A 467 4.21 -1.25 2.50
C PRO A 467 5.11 -1.92 3.53
N GLU A 468 4.56 -2.56 4.56
CA GLU A 468 5.35 -3.23 5.59
C GLU A 468 6.03 -4.51 5.07
N VAL A 469 5.33 -5.30 4.25
CA VAL A 469 5.86 -6.52 3.66
C VAL A 469 6.93 -6.17 2.62
N PHE A 470 6.59 -5.33 1.64
CA PHE A 470 7.48 -5.07 0.50
C PHE A 470 8.71 -4.22 0.83
N SER A 471 8.63 -3.32 1.82
CA SER A 471 9.83 -2.58 2.29
C SER A 471 10.83 -3.47 3.04
N ARG A 472 10.39 -4.66 3.46
CA ARG A 472 11.22 -5.66 4.14
C ARG A 472 11.67 -6.77 3.20
N MET A 473 11.41 -6.67 1.90
CA MET A 473 11.90 -7.57 0.85
C MET A 473 12.97 -6.85 0.03
N SER A 474 14.05 -7.53 -0.35
CA SER A 474 14.99 -6.98 -1.33
C SER A 474 14.35 -6.91 -2.72
N GLU A 475 14.91 -6.11 -3.62
CA GLU A 475 14.44 -6.03 -5.01
C GLU A 475 14.33 -7.41 -5.67
N ALA A 476 15.37 -8.25 -5.55
CA ALA A 476 15.36 -9.61 -6.07
C ALA A 476 14.33 -10.54 -5.40
N GLU A 477 14.00 -10.34 -4.12
CA GLU A 477 13.02 -11.18 -3.43
C GLU A 477 11.58 -10.86 -3.86
N ARG A 478 11.31 -9.61 -4.25
CA ARG A 478 9.97 -9.14 -4.62
C ARG A 478 9.69 -9.13 -6.12
N ASP A 479 10.70 -9.41 -6.94
CA ASP A 479 10.55 -9.62 -8.37
C ASP A 479 9.54 -10.75 -8.64
N ALA A 480 8.51 -10.48 -9.44
CA ALA A 480 7.42 -11.42 -9.64
C ALA A 480 7.88 -12.73 -10.30
N ARG A 481 8.89 -12.70 -11.19
CA ARG A 481 9.43 -13.92 -11.82
C ARG A 481 10.08 -14.81 -10.78
N THR A 482 10.90 -14.22 -9.92
CA THR A 482 11.53 -14.92 -8.79
C THR A 482 10.48 -15.53 -7.86
N LEU A 483 9.41 -14.79 -7.57
CA LEU A 483 8.32 -15.28 -6.72
C LEU A 483 7.52 -16.41 -7.37
N ILE A 484 7.32 -16.38 -8.69
CA ILE A 484 6.67 -17.47 -9.45
C ILE A 484 7.57 -18.71 -9.48
N GLU A 485 8.84 -18.56 -9.86
CA GLU A 485 9.83 -19.65 -9.95
C GLU A 485 9.99 -20.39 -8.62
N GLN A 486 9.92 -19.65 -7.50
CA GLN A 486 10.05 -20.22 -6.16
C GLN A 486 8.71 -20.66 -5.54
N GLY A 487 7.60 -20.59 -6.27
CA GLY A 487 6.28 -21.05 -5.80
C GLY A 487 5.66 -20.19 -4.70
N PHE A 488 6.09 -18.94 -4.57
CA PHE A 488 5.45 -17.94 -3.70
C PHE A 488 4.21 -17.34 -4.36
N LEU A 489 4.15 -17.34 -5.69
CA LEU A 489 2.97 -17.00 -6.47
C LEU A 489 2.49 -18.23 -7.25
N GLU A 490 1.18 -18.44 -7.30
CA GLU A 490 0.55 -19.45 -8.15
C GLU A 490 -0.35 -18.79 -9.19
N LYS A 491 -0.34 -19.31 -10.43
CA LYS A 491 -1.24 -18.85 -11.50
C LYS A 491 -2.65 -19.31 -11.18
N VAL A 492 -3.63 -18.41 -11.27
CA VAL A 492 -5.04 -18.77 -11.22
C VAL A 492 -5.41 -19.33 -12.60
N GLY A 493 -5.72 -20.62 -12.68
CA GLY A 493 -6.19 -21.25 -13.91
C GLY A 493 -7.69 -21.05 -14.10
N ASP A 494 -8.17 -21.27 -15.32
CA ASP A 494 -9.61 -21.40 -15.56
C ASP A 494 -10.17 -22.59 -14.77
N VAL A 495 -11.34 -22.40 -14.16
CA VAL A 495 -11.95 -23.39 -13.26
C VAL A 495 -13.25 -23.91 -13.83
N ALA A 496 -13.49 -25.22 -13.71
CA ALA A 496 -14.77 -25.83 -14.06
C ALA A 496 -15.72 -25.74 -12.87
N VAL A 497 -16.80 -24.97 -13.02
CA VAL A 497 -17.86 -24.83 -12.01
C VAL A 497 -19.18 -25.20 -12.67
N GLU A 498 -19.86 -26.21 -12.11
CA GLU A 498 -21.17 -26.69 -12.61
C GLU A 498 -21.18 -27.06 -14.11
N GLY A 499 -20.07 -27.58 -14.63
CA GLY A 499 -19.94 -27.99 -16.04
C GLY A 499 -19.65 -26.84 -17.02
N ARG A 500 -19.49 -25.60 -16.54
CA ARG A 500 -19.06 -24.43 -17.33
C ARG A 500 -17.62 -24.05 -16.99
N THR A 501 -16.85 -23.68 -18.00
CA THR A 501 -15.51 -23.11 -17.82
C THR A 501 -15.61 -21.65 -17.42
N VAL A 502 -15.07 -21.30 -16.26
CA VAL A 502 -14.97 -19.94 -15.74
C VAL A 502 -13.57 -19.40 -16.09
N PRO A 503 -13.47 -18.27 -16.80
CA PRO A 503 -12.19 -17.72 -17.29
C PRO A 503 -11.41 -16.99 -16.17
N ALA A 504 -11.10 -17.71 -15.09
CA ALA A 504 -10.44 -17.18 -13.90
C ALA A 504 -8.95 -16.84 -14.12
N SER A 505 -8.37 -17.26 -15.25
CA SER A 505 -7.05 -16.81 -15.72
C SER A 505 -6.88 -15.28 -15.77
N ARG A 506 -7.97 -14.52 -15.95
CA ARG A 506 -7.95 -13.05 -15.88
C ARG A 506 -7.52 -12.49 -14.52
N LEU A 507 -7.51 -13.31 -13.47
CA LEU A 507 -7.07 -12.93 -12.11
C LEU A 507 -5.55 -13.04 -11.93
N GLY A 508 -4.80 -13.44 -12.97
CA GLY A 508 -3.34 -13.51 -12.97
C GLY A 508 -2.79 -14.50 -11.95
N TYR A 509 -1.87 -14.05 -11.11
CA TYR A 509 -1.24 -14.83 -10.06
C TYR A 509 -1.66 -14.34 -8.69
N ARG A 510 -1.61 -15.23 -7.69
CA ARG A 510 -1.96 -14.91 -6.31
C ARG A 510 -0.94 -15.43 -5.32
N MET A 511 -0.82 -14.78 -4.16
CA MET A 511 0.10 -15.22 -3.12
C MET A 511 -0.29 -16.59 -2.54
N THR A 512 0.71 -17.44 -2.30
CA THR A 512 0.51 -18.77 -1.71
C THR A 512 0.74 -18.77 -0.19
N LYS A 513 0.46 -19.90 0.45
CA LYS A 513 0.84 -20.13 1.86
C LYS A 513 2.35 -19.97 2.10
N ARG A 514 3.15 -20.32 1.10
CA ARG A 514 4.61 -20.19 1.13
C ARG A 514 5.02 -18.71 1.21
N PHE A 515 4.35 -17.82 0.44
CA PHE A 515 4.58 -16.37 0.51
C PHE A 515 4.26 -15.83 1.91
N ALA A 516 3.09 -16.20 2.44
CA ALA A 516 2.68 -15.81 3.79
C ALA A 516 3.75 -16.21 4.83
N THR A 517 4.15 -17.48 4.83
CA THR A 517 5.13 -18.00 5.79
C THR A 517 6.49 -17.30 5.68
N ALA A 518 6.99 -17.07 4.46
CA ALA A 518 8.32 -16.51 4.24
C ALA A 518 8.41 -15.00 4.49
N TYR A 519 7.45 -14.22 3.99
CA TYR A 519 7.54 -12.76 3.99
C TYR A 519 6.69 -12.10 5.07
N PHE A 520 5.49 -12.61 5.36
CA PHE A 520 4.72 -12.11 6.52
C PHE A 520 5.35 -12.56 7.84
N GLY A 521 6.22 -13.58 7.84
CA GLY A 521 7.10 -13.93 8.97
C GLY A 521 8.14 -12.85 9.33
N ARG A 522 8.27 -11.80 8.52
CA ARG A 522 9.05 -10.59 8.84
C ARG A 522 8.27 -9.60 9.71
N ILE A 523 6.95 -9.81 9.87
CA ILE A 523 6.02 -8.94 10.61
C ILE A 523 5.38 -9.70 11.77
N PHE A 524 4.87 -10.90 11.54
CA PHE A 524 4.11 -11.70 12.49
C PHE A 524 4.96 -12.83 13.11
N MET A 525 4.64 -13.20 14.36
CA MET A 525 5.29 -14.33 15.04
C MET A 525 4.84 -15.69 14.48
N HIS A 526 3.58 -15.78 14.04
CA HIS A 526 2.95 -17.02 13.55
C HIS A 526 2.43 -16.81 12.12
N PRO A 527 3.31 -16.67 11.12
CA PRO A 527 2.91 -16.29 9.77
C PRO A 527 2.09 -17.38 9.05
N ASP A 528 2.16 -18.62 9.52
CA ASP A 528 1.43 -19.77 9.02
C ASP A 528 -0.06 -19.78 9.40
N VAL A 529 -0.51 -18.92 10.32
CA VAL A 529 -1.94 -18.85 10.72
C VAL A 529 -2.62 -17.54 10.37
N VAL A 530 -1.86 -16.53 9.89
CA VAL A 530 -2.39 -15.20 9.53
C VAL A 530 -3.50 -15.33 8.49
N PHE A 531 -3.22 -16.03 7.39
CA PHE A 531 -4.19 -16.31 6.33
C PHE A 531 -4.59 -17.79 6.35
N THR A 532 -5.90 -18.04 6.44
CA THR A 532 -6.46 -19.39 6.29
C THR A 532 -6.39 -19.83 4.83
N ASP A 533 -6.57 -21.12 4.59
CA ASP A 533 -6.66 -21.66 3.24
C ASP A 533 -7.82 -21.03 2.45
N GLU A 534 -8.95 -20.77 3.10
CA GLU A 534 -10.12 -20.09 2.52
C GLU A 534 -9.87 -18.62 2.19
N MET A 535 -8.96 -17.93 2.89
CA MET A 535 -8.54 -16.58 2.53
C MET A 535 -7.60 -16.59 1.33
N LEU A 536 -6.67 -17.55 1.27
CA LEU A 536 -5.69 -17.68 0.18
C LEU A 536 -6.33 -18.24 -1.10
N ARG A 537 -7.38 -19.04 -0.96
CA ARG A 537 -8.15 -19.69 -2.03
C ARG A 537 -9.65 -19.43 -1.82
N PRO A 538 -10.14 -18.21 -2.16
CA PRO A 538 -11.52 -17.79 -1.92
C PRO A 538 -12.58 -18.72 -2.52
N GLU A 539 -12.26 -19.45 -3.59
CA GLU A 539 -13.10 -20.47 -4.20
C GLU A 539 -13.50 -21.61 -3.25
N LEU A 540 -12.73 -21.84 -2.17
CA LEU A 540 -13.07 -22.84 -1.15
C LEU A 540 -14.24 -22.40 -0.26
N GLN A 541 -14.50 -21.10 -0.16
CA GLN A 541 -15.60 -20.59 0.65
C GLN A 541 -16.96 -20.87 0.00
N ASP A 542 -17.05 -20.65 -1.31
CA ASP A 542 -18.23 -20.88 -2.16
C ASP A 542 -17.82 -20.84 -3.65
N PRO A 543 -17.74 -22.01 -4.33
CA PRO A 543 -17.35 -22.08 -5.74
C PRO A 543 -18.32 -21.35 -6.70
N ALA A 544 -19.62 -21.30 -6.37
CA ALA A 544 -20.62 -20.66 -7.22
C ALA A 544 -20.47 -19.13 -7.17
N VAL A 545 -20.29 -18.57 -5.97
CA VAL A 545 -20.05 -17.12 -5.81
C VAL A 545 -18.70 -16.70 -6.40
N PHE A 546 -17.69 -17.58 -6.35
CA PHE A 546 -16.43 -17.35 -7.05
C PHE A 546 -16.63 -17.27 -8.56
N ALA A 547 -17.37 -18.22 -9.15
CA ALA A 547 -17.71 -18.21 -10.58
C ALA A 547 -18.50 -16.95 -10.98
N GLU A 548 -19.51 -16.59 -10.20
CA GLU A 548 -20.33 -15.38 -10.43
C GLU A 548 -19.48 -14.10 -10.34
N SER A 549 -18.51 -14.04 -9.42
CA SER A 549 -17.57 -12.91 -9.32
C SER A 549 -16.71 -12.78 -10.58
N VAL A 550 -16.22 -13.89 -11.13
CA VAL A 550 -15.43 -13.88 -12.37
C VAL A 550 -16.31 -13.52 -13.57
N ASP A 551 -17.53 -14.03 -13.65
CA ASP A 551 -18.47 -13.63 -14.70
C ASP A 551 -18.76 -12.13 -14.63
N THR A 552 -18.98 -11.59 -13.43
CA THR A 552 -19.21 -10.16 -13.23
C THR A 552 -18.02 -9.34 -13.76
N ILE A 553 -16.79 -9.80 -13.49
CA ILE A 553 -15.56 -9.19 -14.02
C ILE A 553 -15.56 -9.22 -15.56
N VAL A 554 -15.83 -10.37 -16.17
CA VAL A 554 -15.83 -10.55 -17.64
C VAL A 554 -16.87 -9.66 -18.32
N HIS A 555 -18.12 -9.66 -17.83
CA HIS A 555 -19.18 -8.81 -18.39
C HIS A 555 -18.86 -7.32 -18.24
N THR A 556 -18.20 -6.95 -17.13
CA THR A 556 -17.79 -5.56 -16.93
C THR A 556 -16.64 -5.17 -17.87
N HIS A 557 -15.69 -6.07 -18.14
CA HIS A 557 -14.66 -5.86 -19.16
C HIS A 557 -15.29 -5.62 -20.55
N GLU A 558 -16.22 -6.49 -20.95
CA GLU A 558 -16.92 -6.39 -22.24
C GLU A 558 -17.63 -5.05 -22.38
N ARG A 559 -18.49 -4.70 -21.42
CA ARG A 559 -19.24 -3.44 -21.42
C ARG A 559 -18.33 -2.22 -21.49
N VAL A 560 -17.27 -2.19 -20.69
CA VAL A 560 -16.35 -1.04 -20.65
C VAL A 560 -15.56 -0.95 -21.96
N ALA A 561 -15.01 -2.05 -22.47
CA ALA A 561 -14.24 -2.05 -23.70
C ALA A 561 -15.08 -1.71 -24.93
N ALA A 562 -16.33 -2.19 -25.00
CA ALA A 562 -17.26 -1.86 -26.09
C ALA A 562 -17.49 -0.34 -26.24
N ALA A 563 -17.42 0.43 -25.15
CA ALA A 563 -17.57 1.88 -25.20
C ALA A 563 -16.47 2.58 -26.04
N TYR A 564 -15.24 2.08 -26.00
CA TYR A 564 -14.11 2.62 -26.79
C TYR A 564 -14.27 2.37 -28.29
N PHE A 565 -14.93 1.28 -28.68
CA PHE A 565 -15.26 1.03 -30.08
C PHE A 565 -16.47 1.85 -30.52
N ALA A 566 -17.46 2.03 -29.63
CA ALA A 566 -18.66 2.80 -29.92
C ALA A 566 -18.37 4.29 -30.19
N ASP A 567 -17.39 4.88 -29.49
CA ASP A 567 -16.97 6.27 -29.69
C ASP A 567 -15.75 6.43 -30.63
N GLY A 568 -15.23 5.32 -31.18
CA GLY A 568 -14.10 5.29 -32.10
C GLY A 568 -12.73 5.56 -31.45
N THR A 569 -12.66 5.76 -30.14
CA THR A 569 -11.39 6.08 -29.46
C THR A 569 -10.44 4.88 -29.38
N ALA A 570 -10.94 3.66 -29.56
CA ALA A 570 -10.12 2.45 -29.67
C ALA A 570 -9.08 2.54 -30.79
N ASP A 571 -9.31 3.34 -31.84
CA ASP A 571 -8.36 3.52 -32.96
C ASP A 571 -7.13 4.36 -32.56
N LEU A 572 -7.18 5.05 -31.41
CA LEU A 572 -6.08 5.82 -30.85
C LEU A 572 -5.18 4.99 -29.93
N ALA A 573 -5.55 3.74 -29.66
CA ALA A 573 -4.83 2.85 -28.76
C ALA A 573 -3.54 2.35 -29.42
N CYS A 574 -2.45 2.28 -28.66
CA CYS A 574 -1.24 1.60 -29.10
C CYS A 574 -1.53 0.10 -29.30
N PRO A 575 -0.74 -0.61 -30.14
CA PRO A 575 -1.01 -2.00 -30.49
C PRO A 575 -1.31 -2.96 -29.32
N PRO A 576 -0.52 -3.01 -28.22
CA PRO A 576 -0.84 -3.86 -27.08
C PRO A 576 -2.18 -3.50 -26.41
N LEU A 577 -2.47 -2.21 -26.25
CA LEU A 577 -3.72 -1.75 -25.65
C LEU A 577 -4.92 -2.05 -26.56
N ARG A 578 -4.77 -1.90 -27.88
CA ARG A 578 -5.80 -2.26 -28.87
C ARG A 578 -6.16 -3.74 -28.76
N ALA A 579 -5.15 -4.61 -28.68
CA ALA A 579 -5.38 -6.04 -28.51
C ALA A 579 -6.15 -6.36 -27.22
N VAL A 580 -5.82 -5.73 -26.09
CA VAL A 580 -6.56 -5.90 -24.83
C VAL A 580 -8.01 -5.42 -24.95
N LEU A 581 -8.25 -4.26 -25.58
CA LEU A 581 -9.61 -3.77 -25.80
C LEU A 581 -10.43 -4.72 -26.67
N GLU A 582 -9.86 -5.26 -27.75
CA GLU A 582 -10.52 -6.25 -28.61
C GLU A 582 -10.84 -7.54 -27.85
N ILE A 583 -9.88 -8.09 -27.11
CA ILE A 583 -10.08 -9.29 -26.29
C ILE A 583 -11.15 -9.06 -25.22
N MET A 584 -11.17 -7.89 -24.59
CA MET A 584 -12.21 -7.55 -23.60
C MET A 584 -13.60 -7.46 -24.25
N ALA A 585 -13.73 -6.77 -25.38
CA ALA A 585 -15.01 -6.49 -26.03
C ALA A 585 -15.56 -7.67 -26.84
N PHE A 586 -14.70 -8.45 -27.49
CA PHE A 586 -15.08 -9.44 -28.49
C PHE A 586 -14.57 -10.86 -28.17
N GLY A 587 -13.82 -11.02 -27.07
CA GLY A 587 -13.24 -12.29 -26.65
C GLY A 587 -11.90 -12.64 -27.34
N ALA A 588 -11.64 -12.07 -28.51
CA ALA A 588 -10.41 -12.24 -29.27
C ALA A 588 -10.05 -10.98 -30.05
N THR A 589 -8.80 -10.88 -30.49
CA THR A 589 -8.36 -9.86 -31.45
C THR A 589 -9.02 -10.07 -32.81
N ALA A 590 -8.93 -9.08 -33.70
CA ALA A 590 -9.50 -9.16 -35.05
C ALA A 590 -8.97 -10.36 -35.89
N ASP A 591 -7.74 -10.83 -35.62
CA ASP A 591 -7.13 -12.01 -36.24
C ASP A 591 -7.34 -13.31 -35.45
N GLY A 592 -8.20 -13.30 -34.42
CA GLY A 592 -8.66 -14.48 -33.69
C GLY A 592 -7.76 -14.92 -32.53
N ARG A 593 -6.82 -14.08 -32.08
CA ARG A 593 -5.92 -14.39 -30.95
C ARG A 593 -6.57 -14.08 -29.61
N THR A 594 -6.27 -14.90 -28.62
CA THR A 594 -6.77 -14.74 -27.25
C THR A 594 -5.69 -14.16 -26.33
N LEU A 595 -6.04 -13.94 -25.06
CA LEU A 595 -5.14 -13.37 -24.07
C LEU A 595 -3.86 -14.21 -23.87
N ASP A 596 -3.95 -15.53 -23.96
CA ASP A 596 -2.83 -16.46 -23.77
C ASP A 596 -1.98 -16.69 -25.03
N ASP A 597 -2.36 -16.10 -26.16
CA ASP A 597 -1.56 -16.21 -27.38
C ASP A 597 -0.18 -15.55 -27.18
N PRO A 598 0.94 -16.26 -27.42
CA PRO A 598 2.29 -15.71 -27.26
C PRO A 598 2.52 -14.44 -28.06
N ALA A 599 1.91 -14.29 -29.24
CA ALA A 599 2.03 -13.10 -30.06
C ALA A 599 1.34 -11.88 -29.43
N VAL A 600 0.26 -12.08 -28.66
CA VAL A 600 -0.38 -11.01 -27.87
C VAL A 600 0.51 -10.63 -26.70
N ARG A 601 1.08 -11.61 -25.98
CA ARG A 601 1.99 -11.37 -24.85
C ARG A 601 3.26 -10.61 -25.29
N GLU A 602 3.81 -10.93 -26.46
CA GLU A 602 5.01 -10.28 -27.02
C GLU A 602 4.83 -8.77 -27.25
N LEU A 603 3.60 -8.30 -27.52
CA LEU A 603 3.29 -6.85 -27.67
C LEU A 603 3.60 -6.03 -26.41
N PHE A 604 3.64 -6.68 -25.24
CA PHE A 604 3.87 -6.04 -23.95
C PHE A 604 5.35 -6.06 -23.52
N THR A 605 6.23 -6.67 -24.32
CA THR A 605 7.67 -6.71 -23.99
C THR A 605 8.33 -5.37 -24.26
N ARG A 606 9.31 -5.03 -23.44
CA ARG A 606 10.05 -3.77 -23.56
C ARG A 606 10.82 -3.70 -24.86
N GLU A 607 11.41 -4.81 -25.27
CA GLU A 607 12.18 -4.97 -26.51
C GLU A 607 11.30 -4.65 -27.73
N ASN A 608 10.10 -5.24 -27.79
CA ASN A 608 9.17 -5.01 -28.90
C ASN A 608 8.65 -3.56 -28.94
N VAL A 609 8.36 -2.97 -27.78
CA VAL A 609 7.96 -1.56 -27.68
C VAL A 609 9.06 -0.62 -28.16
N LEU A 610 10.31 -0.83 -27.72
CA LEU A 610 11.44 0.02 -28.12
C LEU A 610 11.77 -0.10 -29.60
N ALA A 611 11.54 -1.26 -30.21
CA ALA A 611 11.73 -1.50 -31.64
C ALA A 611 10.55 -1.03 -32.51
N GLY A 612 9.39 -0.74 -31.91
CA GLY A 612 8.15 -0.46 -32.64
C GLY A 612 8.06 0.96 -33.22
N ASP A 613 7.65 1.06 -34.48
CA ASP A 613 7.43 2.34 -35.19
C ASP A 613 6.42 3.24 -34.46
N TRP A 614 5.40 2.65 -33.83
CA TRP A 614 4.39 3.39 -33.08
C TRP A 614 5.00 4.12 -31.87
N TYR A 615 6.00 3.53 -31.20
CA TYR A 615 6.68 4.17 -30.08
C TYR A 615 7.62 5.26 -30.59
N ALA A 616 8.35 5.01 -31.67
CA ALA A 616 9.18 6.03 -32.34
C ALA A 616 8.34 7.27 -32.73
N ALA A 617 7.15 7.07 -33.31
CA ALA A 617 6.23 8.14 -33.65
C ALA A 617 5.78 8.97 -32.44
N ARG A 618 5.63 8.36 -31.26
CA ARG A 618 5.31 9.11 -30.03
C ARG A 618 6.44 10.02 -29.58
N LEU A 619 7.67 9.53 -29.69
CA LEU A 619 8.85 10.32 -29.33
C LEU A 619 9.08 11.47 -30.34
N ASP A 620 8.81 11.25 -31.63
CA ASP A 620 8.84 12.30 -32.67
C ASP A 620 7.78 13.37 -32.39
N ALA A 621 6.57 12.95 -32.02
CA ALA A 621 5.49 13.86 -31.62
C ALA A 621 5.86 14.67 -30.37
N GLN A 622 6.51 14.05 -29.38
CA GLN A 622 6.99 14.76 -28.20
C GLN A 622 8.04 15.82 -28.57
N GLN A 623 9.01 15.49 -29.42
CA GLN A 623 9.99 16.47 -29.88
C GLN A 623 9.32 17.61 -30.64
N THR A 624 8.42 17.30 -31.57
CA THR A 624 7.68 18.30 -32.37
C THR A 624 6.92 19.27 -31.48
N ALA A 625 6.19 18.77 -30.48
CA ALA A 625 5.48 19.61 -29.53
C ALA A 625 6.42 20.50 -28.69
N ARG A 626 7.60 19.99 -28.32
CA ARG A 626 8.63 20.76 -27.58
C ARG A 626 9.21 21.87 -28.44
N VAL A 627 9.54 21.59 -29.71
CA VAL A 627 10.02 22.58 -30.69
C VAL A 627 8.96 23.68 -30.88
N ARG A 628 7.69 23.30 -31.10
CA ARG A 628 6.58 24.25 -31.25
C ARG A 628 6.43 25.15 -30.03
N ARG A 629 6.46 24.60 -28.82
CA ARG A 629 6.37 25.37 -27.57
C ARG A 629 7.56 26.31 -27.38
N ALA A 630 8.78 25.83 -27.63
CA ALA A 630 9.99 26.65 -27.51
C ALA A 630 10.01 27.79 -28.55
N GLY A 631 9.59 27.52 -29.78
CA GLY A 631 9.41 28.53 -30.83
C GLY A 631 8.41 29.61 -30.41
N ALA A 632 7.24 29.22 -29.93
CA ALA A 632 6.23 30.16 -29.43
C ALA A 632 6.74 31.03 -28.27
N ALA A 633 7.57 30.48 -27.38
CA ALA A 633 8.20 31.24 -26.29
C ALA A 633 9.21 32.28 -26.82
N VAL A 634 10.05 31.90 -27.80
CA VAL A 634 10.99 32.81 -28.46
C VAL A 634 10.24 33.94 -29.17
N ASP A 635 9.16 33.63 -29.89
CA ASP A 635 8.35 34.62 -30.61
C ASP A 635 7.65 35.59 -29.66
N HIS A 636 7.11 35.09 -28.54
CA HIS A 636 6.45 35.93 -27.55
C HIS A 636 7.45 36.87 -26.85
N LEU A 637 8.59 36.35 -26.41
CA LEU A 637 9.63 37.15 -25.76
C LEU A 637 10.25 38.17 -26.73
N THR A 638 10.52 37.79 -27.98
CA THR A 638 11.04 38.71 -29.00
C THR A 638 10.07 39.86 -29.24
N ARG A 639 8.77 39.57 -29.38
CA ARG A 639 7.74 40.60 -29.54
C ARG A 639 7.65 41.54 -28.34
N PHE A 640 7.73 41.01 -27.12
CA PHE A 640 7.63 41.84 -25.92
C PHE A 640 8.87 42.74 -25.73
N VAL A 641 10.07 42.17 -25.89
CA VAL A 641 11.35 42.89 -25.75
C VAL A 641 11.52 43.97 -26.84
N GLY A 642 11.00 43.75 -28.05
CA GLY A 642 11.08 44.71 -29.15
C GLY A 642 10.19 45.95 -29.02
N ARG A 643 9.38 46.06 -27.96
CA ARG A 643 8.49 47.19 -27.74
C ARG A 643 9.21 48.36 -27.06
N SER A 644 9.12 49.56 -27.64
CA SER A 644 9.73 50.77 -27.09
C SER A 644 9.20 51.17 -25.72
N ASP A 645 7.92 50.87 -25.42
CA ASP A 645 7.27 51.14 -24.14
C ASP A 645 7.56 50.10 -23.05
N ALA A 646 8.29 49.02 -23.37
CA ALA A 646 8.58 47.91 -22.45
C ALA A 646 10.03 47.90 -21.91
N THR A 647 10.83 48.94 -22.18
CA THR A 647 12.27 48.99 -21.88
C THR A 647 12.57 48.77 -20.38
N GLU A 648 11.91 49.52 -19.49
CA GLU A 648 12.13 49.42 -18.04
C GLU A 648 11.77 48.02 -17.49
N VAL A 649 10.64 47.46 -17.95
CA VAL A 649 10.19 46.12 -17.53
C VAL A 649 11.12 45.03 -18.08
N THR A 650 11.62 45.21 -19.30
CA THR A 650 12.55 44.29 -19.96
C THR A 650 13.86 44.18 -19.18
N GLU A 651 14.42 45.31 -18.76
CA GLU A 651 15.62 45.35 -17.92
C GLU A 651 15.36 44.76 -16.53
N ARG A 652 14.31 45.24 -15.84
CA ARG A 652 13.99 44.80 -14.46
C ARG A 652 13.77 43.30 -14.35
N LEU A 653 13.16 42.67 -15.35
CA LEU A 653 12.87 41.23 -15.33
C LEU A 653 13.93 40.37 -16.06
N GLY A 654 14.97 41.00 -16.62
CA GLY A 654 16.03 40.33 -17.38
C GLY A 654 15.49 39.57 -18.60
N LEU A 655 14.55 40.16 -19.36
CA LEU A 655 13.85 39.43 -20.43
C LEU A 655 14.75 39.11 -21.63
N THR A 656 15.78 39.93 -21.89
CA THR A 656 16.79 39.65 -22.94
C THR A 656 17.56 38.36 -22.65
N ASP A 657 17.93 38.13 -21.40
CA ASP A 657 18.60 36.89 -20.99
C ASP A 657 17.65 35.70 -21.05
N ARG A 658 16.38 35.88 -20.67
CA ARG A 658 15.35 34.85 -20.81
C ARG A 658 15.13 34.48 -22.28
N LEU A 659 15.13 35.46 -23.18
CA LEU A 659 15.03 35.24 -24.62
C LEU A 659 16.25 34.47 -25.15
N THR A 660 17.46 34.80 -24.68
CA THR A 660 18.69 34.07 -25.03
C THR A 660 18.59 32.60 -24.58
N ARG A 661 18.14 32.34 -23.35
CA ARG A 661 17.89 30.97 -22.86
C ARG A 661 16.80 30.25 -23.66
N ALA A 662 15.73 30.93 -24.03
CA ALA A 662 14.66 30.35 -24.85
C ALA A 662 15.14 29.95 -26.25
N ARG A 663 16.02 30.75 -26.86
CA ARG A 663 16.66 30.40 -28.15
C ARG A 663 17.60 29.21 -28.03
N ALA A 664 18.39 29.15 -26.96
CA ALA A 664 19.24 27.99 -26.67
C ALA A 664 18.42 26.71 -26.44
N GLU A 665 17.30 26.82 -25.71
CA GLU A 665 16.38 25.71 -25.50
C GLU A 665 15.74 25.24 -26.82
N LEU A 666 15.29 26.16 -27.67
CA LEU A 666 14.77 25.83 -29.01
C LEU A 666 15.81 25.06 -29.83
N ALA A 667 17.05 25.55 -29.88
CA ALA A 667 18.13 24.86 -30.59
C ALA A 667 18.39 23.46 -30.01
N ARG A 668 18.37 23.32 -28.68
CA ARG A 668 18.55 22.04 -27.99
C ARG A 668 17.46 21.04 -28.33
N VAL A 669 16.18 21.43 -28.24
CA VAL A 669 15.06 20.50 -28.49
C VAL A 669 14.87 20.19 -29.97
N SER A 670 15.34 21.05 -30.87
CA SER A 670 15.37 20.79 -32.32
C SER A 670 16.50 19.83 -32.74
N ALA A 671 17.49 19.59 -31.89
CA ALA A 671 18.64 18.75 -32.25
C ALA A 671 18.27 17.25 -32.32
N PRO A 672 18.86 16.46 -33.25
CA PRO A 672 18.68 15.02 -33.31
C PRO A 672 19.05 14.30 -32.00
N ASP A 673 20.12 14.75 -31.33
CA ASP A 673 20.56 14.17 -30.06
C ASP A 673 19.50 14.29 -28.95
N TYR A 674 18.66 15.33 -28.97
CA TYR A 674 17.56 15.45 -28.03
C TYR A 674 16.54 14.33 -28.25
N ARG A 675 16.22 14.03 -29.50
CA ARG A 675 15.31 12.94 -29.85
C ARG A 675 15.82 11.57 -29.42
N ALA A 676 17.12 11.33 -29.54
CA ALA A 676 17.75 10.10 -29.06
C ALA A 676 17.65 9.96 -27.53
N ARG A 677 17.77 11.07 -26.79
CA ARG A 677 17.63 11.07 -25.31
C ARG A 677 16.21 10.80 -24.81
N LEU A 678 15.19 10.97 -25.64
CA LEU A 678 13.80 10.67 -25.27
C LEU A 678 13.51 9.16 -25.24
N VAL A 679 14.38 8.31 -25.77
CA VAL A 679 14.19 6.85 -25.73
C VAL A 679 14.17 6.39 -24.28
N GLY A 680 13.10 5.71 -23.87
CA GLY A 680 12.81 5.36 -22.48
C GLY A 680 11.84 6.31 -21.76
N GLU A 681 11.43 7.42 -22.39
CA GLU A 681 10.30 8.25 -21.93
C GLU A 681 8.96 7.81 -22.54
N LEU A 682 7.85 8.38 -22.09
CA LEU A 682 6.48 8.00 -22.51
C LEU A 682 6.11 8.47 -23.94
N GLY A 683 6.84 9.43 -24.49
CA GLY A 683 6.44 10.10 -25.72
C GLY A 683 5.16 10.93 -25.56
N LEU A 684 4.65 11.44 -26.68
CA LEU A 684 3.36 12.12 -26.78
C LEU A 684 2.44 11.35 -27.71
N GLN A 685 1.12 11.43 -27.50
CA GLN A 685 0.17 10.91 -28.47
C GLN A 685 0.38 11.61 -29.84
N PRO A 686 0.60 10.88 -30.95
CA PRO A 686 0.96 11.50 -32.23
C PRO A 686 -0.03 12.55 -32.74
N GLN A 687 -1.33 12.35 -32.51
CA GLN A 687 -2.39 13.28 -32.91
C GLN A 687 -2.37 14.62 -32.13
N LEU A 688 -1.59 14.71 -31.04
CA LEU A 688 -1.37 15.95 -30.26
C LEU A 688 -0.03 16.63 -30.57
N GLY A 689 0.81 15.98 -31.39
CA GLY A 689 2.19 16.36 -31.76
C GLY A 689 2.33 17.76 -32.32
#